data_AF-A0A815HWK2-F1
#
_entry.id   AF-A0A815HWK2-F1
#
_cell.length_a   1.000
_cell.length_b   1.000
_cell.length_c   1.000
_cell.angle_alpha   90.00
_cell.angle_beta   90.00
_cell.angle_gamma   90.00
#
_symmetry.space_group_name_H-M   'P 1'
#
loop_
_entity.id
_entity.type
_entity.pdbx_description
1 polymer ?
#
loop_
_entity_poly.entity_id
_entity_poly.type
_entity_poly.pdbx_seq_one_letter_code
_entity_poly.pdbx_strand_id
1 'polypeptide(L)'
;MLRISHNQATSMLLRHPQQPEYVPLQRVNIEATIRAFAADVTITQVFRNNEKTPIEAVYCFPIEEKAAIYTFVARIDDREIVAQLKEKKKAQLEYNNALQQGHGAYLLEQDEKSQDNFIINVGALPPSKECTITIGYVTELDLVQGSTIRFVIPTTIAPRYNPDKGGISSPAGTTSKYIQSSPYTIDFRCHIEKTLGSRLEQITRVSSSSHPIEINLTQEDSYIVTFAQQNTHLDRDILINIDLSDKRNSTIAAVEPGAVMIAFIPTEEDCRQAAKNDLTNEFIFVVDCSGSMQDENKIGLARQAMLLFLKSLPINCHFNIVRFGSQYKTLFNEIAAVYNETNAQQAEQLIEQMQADLGGTELLQPLKWIEEHSSSQGRARQIFLLTDGEISNVTEVLDLCRSMATSTRIFSFGLGQSPSRSLVKGLARATNGRFVFIPPKANVDIYVGEQLQKALQPCITNVRVKWNLGVPAQSAPIQLPPVYVNDRLIVYALIDDKMASFDHNSSVELETEFDHCSLGVAKIDHIPSVSNNKTLARLAAKALILELQHAKLPSSNTKRMEIGSTQSRFQELQEPAATNKEKMETSSEETVKQRIIALSLKYNILSPYTAFVGIEKRTNTSNIDMVLREVPIQISADDQHLQMSMQGSFSTGGRGRGGLGLGVGGALRHRKVIASYSYNTRAMRSNPTSSLASNTNLQLQKDEESFDRFMPSSTAYKPTSSMAEDEDDTFSDSMPERKRKKSSKKETWPSNDQDIVRHLINKQKFDGLWSLDSQDVKNLTGKTLADFQSQNGQVDHQVLVSAIIIAVLETRFSALATMWHGIVQKARKRLADLLGTDSKNLDQLLENIRKQF
;
A
#
# COMPACT_ATOMS: atom_id res chain seq x y z
N MET A 1 -68.42 -49.70 -5.72
CA MET A 1 -68.47 -48.92 -4.46
C MET A 1 -67.09 -48.96 -3.83
N LEU A 2 -66.59 -47.84 -3.24
CA LEU A 2 -65.45 -47.78 -2.28
C LEU A 2 -64.06 -48.23 -2.82
N ARG A 3 -62.89 -47.76 -2.33
CA ARG A 3 -62.50 -46.47 -1.70
C ARG A 3 -60.96 -46.26 -1.85
N ILE A 4 -60.57 -45.05 -2.26
CA ILE A 4 -59.29 -44.30 -2.04
C ILE A 4 -58.12 -45.02 -1.29
N SER A 5 -56.88 -45.05 -1.84
CA SER A 5 -55.77 -44.16 -1.41
C SER A 5 -54.38 -44.35 -2.07
N HIS A 6 -53.62 -43.23 -2.12
CA HIS A 6 -52.15 -43.03 -2.17
C HIS A 6 -51.22 -43.43 -3.34
N ASN A 7 -50.37 -42.44 -3.68
CA ASN A 7 -48.98 -42.47 -4.18
C ASN A 7 -48.61 -43.19 -5.49
N GLN A 8 -48.40 -42.40 -6.55
CA GLN A 8 -47.03 -42.08 -7.02
C GLN A 8 -47.03 -40.90 -8.02
N ALA A 9 -46.20 -39.88 -7.77
CA ALA A 9 -45.90 -38.78 -8.70
C ALA A 9 -44.57 -38.10 -8.32
N THR A 10 -43.98 -37.34 -9.24
CA THR A 10 -42.78 -36.50 -9.06
C THR A 10 -41.43 -37.24 -8.98
N SER A 11 -40.99 -37.80 -10.11
CA SER A 11 -39.56 -38.00 -10.41
C SER A 11 -39.04 -36.85 -11.29
N MET A 12 -38.95 -35.64 -10.74
CA MET A 12 -38.22 -34.56 -11.43
C MET A 12 -36.73 -34.91 -11.50
N LEU A 13 -36.18 -34.91 -12.72
CA LEU A 13 -34.76 -35.10 -12.96
C LEU A 13 -33.95 -34.02 -12.24
N LEU A 14 -33.13 -34.45 -11.27
CA LEU A 14 -32.06 -33.65 -10.70
C LEU A 14 -31.08 -33.29 -11.82
N ARG A 15 -31.24 -32.09 -12.42
CA ARG A 15 -30.17 -31.48 -13.20
C ARG A 15 -28.99 -31.28 -12.24
N HIS A 16 -27.87 -31.93 -12.53
CA HIS A 16 -26.61 -31.59 -11.88
C HIS A 16 -26.36 -30.08 -12.05
N PRO A 17 -25.85 -29.38 -11.02
CA PRO A 17 -25.37 -28.03 -11.21
C PRO A 17 -24.25 -28.07 -12.27
N GLN A 18 -24.37 -27.23 -13.31
CA GLN A 18 -23.29 -27.12 -14.29
C GLN A 18 -22.01 -26.68 -13.58
N GLN A 19 -20.92 -27.42 -13.81
CA GLN A 19 -19.59 -26.94 -13.43
C GLN A 19 -19.31 -25.63 -14.18
N PRO A 20 -18.69 -24.62 -13.54
CA PRO A 20 -18.53 -23.32 -14.15
C PRO A 20 -17.54 -23.36 -15.33
N GLU A 21 -17.97 -22.80 -16.46
CA GLU A 21 -17.20 -22.69 -17.69
C GLU A 21 -16.15 -21.57 -17.55
N TYR A 22 -14.89 -21.97 -17.36
CA TYR A 22 -13.72 -21.08 -17.33
C TYR A 22 -12.64 -21.61 -18.27
N VAL A 23 -11.67 -20.75 -18.61
CA VAL A 23 -10.40 -21.18 -19.21
C VAL A 23 -9.39 -21.40 -18.09
N PRO A 24 -9.10 -22.66 -17.70
CA PRO A 24 -8.11 -22.91 -16.67
C PRO A 24 -6.70 -22.66 -17.25
N LEU A 25 -6.05 -21.63 -16.75
CA LEU A 25 -4.59 -21.53 -16.74
C LEU A 25 -4.03 -22.82 -16.11
N GLN A 26 -3.16 -23.53 -16.85
CA GLN A 26 -2.65 -24.87 -16.53
C GLN A 26 -1.34 -24.83 -15.76
N ARG A 27 -0.47 -23.88 -16.11
CA ARG A 27 0.89 -23.73 -15.55
C ARG A 27 1.38 -22.31 -15.77
N VAL A 28 2.15 -21.81 -14.81
CA VAL A 28 2.94 -20.57 -14.94
C VAL A 28 4.42 -20.94 -14.80
N ASN A 29 5.27 -20.38 -15.66
CA ASN A 29 6.72 -20.38 -15.48
C ASN A 29 7.20 -18.94 -15.44
N ILE A 30 8.03 -18.60 -14.46
CA ILE A 30 8.61 -17.27 -14.33
C ILE A 30 10.14 -17.38 -14.33
N GLU A 31 10.75 -16.73 -15.31
CA GLU A 31 12.19 -16.58 -15.42
C GLU A 31 12.55 -15.10 -15.23
N ALA A 32 13.48 -14.81 -14.33
CA ALA A 32 13.91 -13.45 -14.00
C ALA A 32 15.44 -13.32 -14.01
N THR A 33 15.95 -12.16 -14.42
CA THR A 33 17.37 -11.79 -14.30
C THR A 33 17.49 -10.46 -13.57
N ILE A 34 18.22 -10.45 -12.45
CA ILE A 34 18.47 -9.27 -11.61
C ILE A 34 19.89 -8.77 -11.83
N ARG A 35 20.01 -7.47 -12.12
CA ARG A 35 21.24 -6.70 -12.31
C ARG A 35 21.08 -5.37 -11.58
N ALA A 36 21.92 -5.12 -10.56
CA ALA A 36 21.76 -3.95 -9.69
C ALA A 36 20.32 -3.82 -9.16
N PHE A 37 19.68 -2.65 -9.32
CA PHE A 37 18.28 -2.42 -8.97
C PHE A 37 17.30 -2.62 -10.15
N ALA A 38 17.70 -3.33 -11.20
CA ALA A 38 16.82 -3.69 -12.32
C ALA A 38 16.55 -5.20 -12.34
N ALA A 39 15.32 -5.58 -12.65
CA ALA A 39 14.96 -6.94 -13.03
C ALA A 39 14.36 -6.98 -14.43
N ASP A 40 14.78 -7.97 -15.22
CA ASP A 40 14.18 -8.37 -16.48
C ASP A 40 13.42 -9.69 -16.24
N VAL A 41 12.12 -9.72 -16.52
CA VAL A 41 11.19 -10.77 -16.08
C VAL A 41 10.35 -11.27 -17.25
N THR A 42 10.41 -12.58 -17.50
CA THR A 42 9.59 -13.29 -18.47
C THR A 42 8.60 -14.19 -17.75
N ILE A 43 7.30 -13.95 -17.94
CA ILE A 43 6.21 -14.78 -17.44
C ILE A 43 5.61 -15.55 -18.63
N THR A 44 5.57 -16.87 -18.50
CA THR A 44 5.00 -17.80 -19.48
C THR A 44 3.79 -18.50 -18.88
N GLN A 45 2.64 -18.43 -19.54
CA GLN A 45 1.34 -18.91 -19.07
C GLN A 45 0.70 -19.85 -20.09
N VAL A 46 0.30 -21.05 -19.68
CA VAL A 46 -0.34 -22.04 -20.57
C VAL A 46 -1.85 -22.06 -20.32
N PHE A 47 -2.64 -21.59 -21.29
CA PHE A 47 -4.09 -21.61 -21.27
C PHE A 47 -4.63 -22.77 -22.10
N ARG A 48 -5.76 -23.38 -21.70
CA ARG A 48 -6.39 -24.49 -22.42
C ARG A 48 -7.89 -24.27 -22.58
N ASN A 49 -8.37 -24.23 -23.83
CA ASN A 49 -9.80 -24.32 -24.12
C ASN A 49 -10.23 -25.79 -24.03
N ASN A 50 -11.04 -26.13 -23.03
CA ASN A 50 -11.61 -27.47 -22.84
C ASN A 50 -13.04 -27.62 -23.40
N GLU A 51 -13.55 -26.58 -24.06
CA GLU A 51 -14.89 -26.53 -24.64
C GLU A 51 -14.91 -27.06 -26.08
N LYS A 52 -16.13 -27.23 -26.62
CA LYS A 52 -16.37 -27.70 -27.99
C LYS A 52 -16.51 -26.55 -29.01
N THR A 53 -16.55 -25.31 -28.52
CA THR A 53 -16.67 -24.06 -29.28
C THR A 53 -15.37 -23.26 -29.20
N PRO A 54 -15.05 -22.45 -30.22
CA PRO A 54 -13.96 -21.47 -30.10
C PRO A 54 -14.34 -20.43 -29.03
N ILE A 55 -13.34 -19.84 -28.38
CA ILE A 55 -13.55 -18.85 -27.33
C ILE A 55 -12.66 -17.63 -27.49
N GLU A 56 -13.10 -16.49 -26.96
CA GLU A 56 -12.24 -15.33 -26.68
C GLU A 56 -11.94 -15.34 -25.19
N ALA A 57 -10.68 -15.59 -24.81
CA ALA A 57 -10.30 -15.61 -23.40
C ALA A 57 -9.74 -14.24 -23.00
N VAL A 58 -10.39 -13.58 -22.04
CA VAL A 58 -9.92 -12.33 -21.44
C VAL A 58 -9.24 -12.61 -20.11
N TYR A 59 -8.00 -12.17 -19.98
CA TYR A 59 -7.20 -12.26 -18.77
C TYR A 59 -6.74 -10.85 -18.36
N CYS A 60 -6.77 -10.57 -17.07
CA CYS A 60 -6.20 -9.36 -16.50
C CYS A 60 -5.10 -9.76 -15.52
N PHE A 61 -4.03 -8.97 -15.44
CA PHE A 61 -2.94 -9.20 -14.50
C PHE A 61 -2.33 -7.86 -14.02
N PRO A 62 -1.77 -7.82 -12.80
CA PRO A 62 -1.13 -6.63 -12.27
C PRO A 62 0.35 -6.60 -12.64
N ILE A 63 0.91 -5.41 -12.90
CA ILE A 63 2.35 -5.19 -12.84
C ILE A 63 2.60 -3.87 -12.11
N GLU A 64 3.76 -3.73 -11.49
CA GLU A 64 4.18 -2.51 -10.83
C GLU A 64 4.19 -1.31 -11.78
N GLU A 65 3.83 -0.14 -11.24
CA GLU A 65 3.64 1.09 -12.01
C GLU A 65 4.92 1.55 -12.74
N LYS A 66 6.09 1.28 -12.17
CA LYS A 66 7.41 1.56 -12.77
C LYS A 66 7.83 0.54 -13.83
N ALA A 67 7.14 -0.58 -13.98
CA ALA A 67 7.51 -1.63 -14.91
C ALA A 67 7.19 -1.28 -16.37
N ALA A 68 7.94 -1.86 -17.31
CA ALA A 68 7.77 -1.66 -18.74
C ALA A 68 7.66 -3.01 -19.47
N ILE A 69 6.45 -3.39 -19.88
CA ILE A 69 6.25 -4.54 -20.77
C ILE A 69 6.89 -4.22 -22.12
N TYR A 70 7.77 -5.10 -22.59
CA TYR A 70 8.51 -4.92 -23.84
C TYR A 70 8.31 -6.04 -24.87
N THR A 71 7.66 -7.15 -24.51
CA THR A 71 7.32 -8.22 -25.47
C THR A 71 6.06 -8.97 -25.06
N PHE A 72 5.33 -9.43 -26.07
CA PHE A 72 4.13 -10.25 -25.96
C PHE A 72 4.14 -11.24 -27.13
N VAL A 73 4.11 -12.53 -26.82
CA VAL A 73 4.16 -13.62 -27.80
C VAL A 73 3.06 -14.61 -27.47
N ALA A 74 2.27 -15.01 -28.47
CA ALA A 74 1.33 -16.11 -28.35
C ALA A 74 1.81 -17.30 -29.18
N ARG A 75 1.72 -18.51 -28.64
CA ARG A 75 2.03 -19.75 -29.36
C ARG A 75 0.84 -20.70 -29.29
N ILE A 76 0.34 -21.12 -30.46
CA ILE A 76 -0.67 -22.17 -30.60
C ILE A 76 -0.13 -23.24 -31.56
N ASP A 77 -0.12 -24.49 -31.09
CA ASP A 77 0.58 -25.60 -31.73
C ASP A 77 2.07 -25.23 -31.99
N ASP A 78 2.55 -25.49 -33.20
CA ASP A 78 3.92 -25.19 -33.64
C ASP A 78 4.10 -23.75 -34.18
N ARG A 79 3.08 -22.90 -34.05
CA ARG A 79 3.09 -21.53 -34.60
C ARG A 79 3.27 -20.50 -33.51
N GLU A 80 4.31 -19.69 -33.66
CA GLU A 80 4.64 -18.57 -32.80
C GLU A 80 4.18 -17.25 -33.44
N ILE A 81 3.47 -16.43 -32.68
CA ILE A 81 2.91 -15.14 -33.09
C ILE A 81 3.51 -14.06 -32.18
N VAL A 82 4.63 -13.49 -32.63
CA VAL A 82 5.24 -12.31 -31.99
C VAL A 82 4.37 -11.09 -32.26
N ALA A 83 3.82 -10.48 -31.21
CA ALA A 83 2.97 -9.31 -31.35
C ALA A 83 3.79 -8.04 -31.63
N GLN A 84 3.25 -7.16 -32.47
CA GLN A 84 3.86 -5.88 -32.81
C GLN A 84 3.28 -4.77 -31.93
N LEU A 85 4.15 -3.95 -31.33
CA LEU A 85 3.72 -2.74 -30.64
C LEU A 85 3.25 -1.69 -31.67
N LYS A 86 2.03 -1.20 -31.52
CA LYS A 86 1.43 -0.17 -32.38
C LYS A 86 0.69 0.86 -31.52
N GLU A 87 0.29 1.98 -32.13
CA GLU A 87 -0.67 2.92 -31.52
C GLU A 87 -1.96 2.17 -31.16
N LYS A 88 -2.49 2.40 -29.95
CA LYS A 88 -3.57 1.60 -29.33
C LYS A 88 -4.79 1.44 -30.25
N LYS A 89 -5.27 2.54 -30.85
CA LYS A 89 -6.42 2.54 -31.78
C LYS A 89 -6.17 1.68 -33.02
N LYS A 90 -4.94 1.66 -33.55
CA LYS A 90 -4.55 0.85 -34.72
C LYS A 90 -4.45 -0.63 -34.35
N ALA A 91 -3.89 -0.94 -33.19
CA ALA A 91 -3.83 -2.31 -32.66
C ALA A 91 -5.22 -2.92 -32.43
N GLN A 92 -6.12 -2.16 -31.79
CA GLN A 92 -7.52 -2.56 -31.58
C GLN A 92 -8.27 -2.77 -32.90
N LEU A 93 -8.07 -1.91 -33.90
CA LEU A 93 -8.66 -2.05 -35.23
C LEU A 93 -8.15 -3.30 -35.96
N GLU A 94 -6.84 -3.58 -35.92
CA GLU A 94 -6.26 -4.80 -36.50
C GLU A 94 -6.79 -6.08 -35.83
N TYR A 95 -6.89 -6.09 -34.49
CA TYR A 95 -7.47 -7.20 -33.72
C TYR A 95 -8.92 -7.49 -34.15
N ASN A 96 -9.77 -6.46 -34.15
CA ASN A 96 -11.18 -6.59 -34.53
C ASN A 96 -11.35 -7.06 -35.98
N ASN A 97 -10.59 -6.50 -36.91
CA ASN A 97 -10.64 -6.88 -38.32
C ASN A 97 -10.21 -8.33 -38.55
N ALA A 98 -9.18 -8.81 -37.84
CA ALA A 98 -8.75 -10.20 -37.91
C ALA A 98 -9.81 -11.18 -37.36
N LEU A 99 -10.46 -10.85 -36.24
CA LEU A 99 -11.54 -11.68 -35.71
C LEU A 99 -12.74 -11.77 -36.65
N GLN A 100 -13.12 -10.65 -37.29
CA GLN A 100 -14.17 -10.64 -38.33
C GLN A 100 -13.79 -11.49 -39.56
N GLN A 101 -12.50 -11.56 -39.88
CA GLN A 101 -11.95 -12.38 -40.98
C GLN A 101 -11.73 -13.86 -40.61
N GLY A 102 -12.21 -14.31 -39.44
CA GLY A 102 -12.08 -15.71 -39.01
C GLY A 102 -10.66 -16.12 -38.60
N HIS A 103 -9.76 -15.16 -38.39
CA HIS A 103 -8.38 -15.39 -37.94
C HIS A 103 -8.31 -15.49 -36.41
N GLY A 104 -7.17 -15.98 -35.89
CA GLY A 104 -6.83 -15.80 -34.48
C GLY A 104 -6.19 -14.42 -34.27
N ALA A 105 -6.43 -13.81 -33.11
CA ALA A 105 -5.87 -12.49 -32.79
C ALA A 105 -5.53 -12.41 -31.30
N TYR A 106 -4.46 -11.68 -30.97
CA TYR A 106 -3.98 -11.50 -29.61
C TYR A 106 -3.73 -10.02 -29.38
N LEU A 107 -4.28 -9.45 -28.32
CA LEU A 107 -4.11 -8.05 -27.93
C LEU A 107 -3.61 -7.98 -26.48
N LEU A 108 -2.59 -7.17 -26.22
CA LEU A 108 -2.17 -6.77 -24.87
C LEU A 108 -2.15 -5.24 -24.78
N GLU A 109 -2.94 -4.70 -23.85
CA GLU A 109 -3.04 -3.26 -23.59
C GLU A 109 -3.16 -2.92 -22.10
N GLN A 110 -2.91 -1.66 -21.76
CA GLN A 110 -3.08 -1.11 -20.41
C GLN A 110 -4.54 -0.67 -20.20
N ASP A 111 -5.11 -0.92 -19.02
CA ASP A 111 -6.48 -0.50 -18.70
C ASP A 111 -6.60 1.03 -18.60
N GLU A 112 -7.65 1.57 -19.22
CA GLU A 112 -7.97 3.00 -19.25
C GLU A 112 -8.42 3.52 -17.88
N LYS A 113 -8.84 2.62 -16.98
CA LYS A 113 -9.27 2.95 -15.62
C LYS A 113 -8.22 2.65 -14.55
N SER A 114 -7.14 1.93 -14.87
CA SER A 114 -6.12 1.57 -13.89
C SER A 114 -4.75 1.28 -14.52
N GLN A 115 -3.80 2.18 -14.27
CA GLN A 115 -2.47 2.14 -14.89
C GLN A 115 -1.59 0.96 -14.44
N ASP A 116 -1.92 0.28 -13.35
CA ASP A 116 -1.21 -0.89 -12.82
C ASP A 116 -1.88 -2.25 -13.18
N ASN A 117 -2.96 -2.22 -13.98
CA ASN A 117 -3.59 -3.42 -14.54
C ASN A 117 -3.38 -3.49 -16.07
N PHE A 118 -3.11 -4.69 -16.57
CA PHE A 118 -2.94 -4.97 -17.99
C PHE A 118 -3.94 -6.05 -18.44
N ILE A 119 -4.48 -5.87 -19.64
CA ILE A 119 -5.56 -6.69 -20.22
C ILE A 119 -4.99 -7.45 -21.41
N ILE A 120 -5.18 -8.78 -21.42
CA ILE A 120 -4.84 -9.67 -22.52
C ILE A 120 -6.13 -10.27 -23.07
N ASN A 121 -6.36 -10.10 -24.37
CA ASN A 121 -7.44 -10.76 -25.10
C ASN A 121 -6.83 -11.81 -26.04
N VAL A 122 -7.21 -13.08 -25.83
CA VAL A 122 -6.82 -14.24 -26.64
C VAL A 122 -8.01 -14.63 -27.51
N GLY A 123 -8.12 -13.98 -28.66
CA GLY A 123 -9.26 -14.07 -29.56
C GLY A 123 -9.26 -15.34 -30.42
N ALA A 124 -10.41 -16.02 -30.44
CA ALA A 124 -10.66 -17.26 -31.19
C ALA A 124 -9.68 -18.41 -30.86
N LEU A 125 -9.46 -18.69 -29.57
CA LEU A 125 -8.78 -19.91 -29.10
C LEU A 125 -9.61 -21.15 -29.48
N PRO A 126 -9.13 -22.08 -30.35
CA PRO A 126 -9.98 -23.15 -30.88
C PRO A 126 -10.34 -24.24 -29.84
N PRO A 127 -11.38 -25.05 -30.10
CA PRO A 127 -11.78 -26.17 -29.24
C PRO A 127 -10.63 -27.14 -28.93
N SER A 128 -10.54 -27.62 -27.68
CA SER A 128 -9.53 -28.58 -27.21
C SER A 128 -8.06 -28.18 -27.44
N LYS A 129 -7.76 -26.89 -27.69
CA LYS A 129 -6.40 -26.39 -27.95
C LYS A 129 -5.79 -25.66 -26.76
N GLU A 130 -4.47 -25.67 -26.74
CA GLU A 130 -3.65 -24.91 -25.79
C GLU A 130 -3.03 -23.69 -26.47
N CYS A 131 -2.89 -22.61 -25.71
CA CYS A 131 -2.19 -21.40 -26.09
C CYS A 131 -1.19 -21.05 -24.99
N THR A 132 0.08 -20.94 -25.35
CA THR A 132 1.11 -20.41 -24.45
C THR A 132 1.28 -18.93 -24.72
N ILE A 133 1.06 -18.12 -23.70
CA ILE A 133 1.28 -16.67 -23.70
C ILE A 133 2.59 -16.38 -22.97
N THR A 134 3.49 -15.65 -23.60
CA THR A 134 4.75 -15.20 -23.02
C THR A 134 4.78 -13.68 -22.98
N ILE A 135 5.02 -13.12 -21.79
CA ILE A 135 5.05 -11.68 -21.50
C ILE A 135 6.43 -11.37 -20.92
N GLY A 136 7.15 -10.42 -21.51
CA GLY A 136 8.42 -9.94 -20.96
C GLY A 136 8.31 -8.48 -20.53
N TYR A 137 8.72 -8.17 -19.30
CA TYR A 137 8.74 -6.82 -18.75
C TYR A 137 10.00 -6.58 -17.92
N VAL A 138 10.39 -5.32 -17.79
CA VAL A 138 11.46 -4.90 -16.87
C VAL A 138 10.86 -4.08 -15.72
N THR A 139 11.41 -4.18 -14.50
CA THR A 139 10.99 -3.35 -13.34
C THR A 139 12.19 -2.87 -12.51
N GLU A 140 11.95 -1.86 -11.68
CA GLU A 140 12.88 -1.39 -10.64
C GLU A 140 12.72 -2.19 -9.34
N LEU A 141 13.81 -2.41 -8.62
CA LEU A 141 13.82 -3.13 -7.34
C LEU A 141 13.95 -2.16 -6.17
N ASP A 142 13.17 -2.37 -5.11
CA ASP A 142 13.14 -1.45 -3.97
C ASP A 142 14.29 -1.67 -3.00
N LEU A 143 14.76 -0.60 -2.34
CA LEU A 143 15.69 -0.71 -1.21
C LEU A 143 14.89 -0.73 0.10
N VAL A 144 15.27 -1.62 1.01
CA VAL A 144 14.63 -1.81 2.32
C VAL A 144 15.71 -1.77 3.39
N GLN A 145 15.47 -0.96 4.44
CA GLN A 145 16.37 -0.79 5.59
C GLN A 145 17.81 -0.36 5.22
N GLY A 146 18.01 0.25 4.05
CA GLY A 146 19.29 0.73 3.54
C GLY A 146 20.22 -0.33 2.94
N SER A 147 19.93 -1.62 3.13
CA SER A 147 20.86 -2.71 2.80
C SER A 147 20.23 -3.93 2.10
N THR A 148 18.90 -4.07 2.07
CA THR A 148 18.23 -5.18 1.39
C THR A 148 17.57 -4.71 0.09
N ILE A 149 18.05 -5.19 -1.06
CA ILE A 149 17.32 -5.05 -2.33
C ILE A 149 16.14 -6.03 -2.31
N ARG A 150 14.92 -5.57 -2.63
CA ARG A 150 13.70 -6.37 -2.68
C ARG A 150 13.15 -6.45 -4.10
N PHE A 151 13.03 -7.68 -4.58
CA PHE A 151 12.29 -8.01 -5.79
C PHE A 151 10.91 -8.57 -5.42
N VAL A 152 9.88 -8.00 -6.06
CA VAL A 152 8.48 -8.37 -5.89
C VAL A 152 7.94 -8.82 -7.24
N ILE A 153 7.21 -9.94 -7.26
CA ILE A 153 6.31 -10.28 -8.37
C ILE A 153 4.89 -10.30 -7.81
N PRO A 154 4.02 -9.33 -8.20
CA PRO A 154 2.63 -9.33 -7.77
C PRO A 154 1.90 -10.47 -8.48
N THR A 155 1.38 -11.42 -7.71
CA THR A 155 0.68 -12.59 -8.24
C THR A 155 -0.84 -12.44 -8.14
N THR A 156 -1.32 -11.51 -7.31
CA THR A 156 -2.73 -11.37 -6.98
C THR A 156 -3.27 -9.99 -7.33
N ILE A 157 -4.44 -9.92 -7.97
CA ILE A 157 -5.10 -8.64 -8.25
C ILE A 157 -5.94 -8.29 -7.02
N ALA A 158 -5.51 -7.27 -6.28
CA ALA A 158 -6.29 -6.71 -5.19
C ALA A 158 -7.70 -6.29 -5.69
N PRO A 159 -8.79 -6.84 -5.12
CA PRO A 159 -10.15 -6.50 -5.54
C PRO A 159 -10.42 -5.00 -5.38
N ARG A 160 -10.85 -4.32 -6.46
CA ARG A 160 -11.08 -2.86 -6.45
C ARG A 160 -12.54 -2.54 -6.15
N TYR A 161 -12.76 -1.69 -5.15
CA TYR A 161 -14.09 -1.14 -4.86
C TYR A 161 -14.57 -0.22 -5.99
N ASN A 162 -15.87 -0.26 -6.28
CA ASN A 162 -16.51 0.50 -7.34
C ASN A 162 -17.83 1.10 -6.83
N PRO A 163 -17.88 2.42 -6.55
CA PRO A 163 -19.07 3.05 -5.96
C PRO A 163 -20.29 3.02 -6.89
N ASP A 164 -20.13 3.11 -8.21
CA ASP A 164 -21.24 3.04 -9.17
C ASP A 164 -21.97 1.67 -9.17
N LYS A 165 -21.35 0.62 -8.58
CA LYS A 165 -21.96 -0.71 -8.38
C LYS A 165 -22.13 -1.11 -6.91
N GLY A 166 -21.81 -0.24 -5.96
CA GLY A 166 -21.93 -0.49 -4.51
C GLY A 166 -21.09 -1.67 -4.00
N GLY A 167 -19.96 -1.97 -4.64
CA GLY A 167 -19.16 -3.14 -4.29
C GLY A 167 -17.93 -3.32 -5.18
N ILE A 168 -17.26 -4.46 -5.06
CA ILE A 168 -16.05 -4.77 -5.83
C ILE A 168 -16.38 -4.92 -7.32
N SER A 169 -15.65 -4.23 -8.21
CA SER A 169 -15.64 -4.53 -9.65
C SER A 169 -14.31 -5.16 -10.09
N SER A 170 -14.40 -6.13 -10.98
CA SER A 170 -13.24 -6.63 -11.74
C SER A 170 -12.72 -5.56 -12.72
N PRO A 171 -11.43 -5.60 -13.11
CA PRO A 171 -10.92 -4.83 -14.26
C PRO A 171 -11.77 -5.02 -15.53
N ALA A 172 -11.69 -4.06 -16.46
CA ALA A 172 -12.59 -3.97 -17.63
C ALA A 172 -14.11 -3.90 -17.33
N GLY A 173 -14.53 -3.86 -16.05
CA GLY A 173 -15.94 -3.72 -15.63
C GLY A 173 -16.75 -5.02 -15.61
N THR A 174 -16.07 -6.16 -15.76
CA THR A 174 -16.61 -7.53 -15.85
C THR A 174 -17.11 -8.09 -14.51
N THR A 175 -17.56 -9.34 -14.51
CA THR A 175 -18.09 -10.05 -13.34
C THR A 175 -17.18 -11.19 -12.87
N SER A 176 -15.86 -10.98 -12.98
CA SER A 176 -14.86 -12.02 -12.70
C SER A 176 -14.97 -12.54 -11.26
N LYS A 177 -15.04 -13.86 -11.15
CA LYS A 177 -15.16 -14.55 -9.86
C LYS A 177 -13.77 -14.79 -9.27
N TYR A 178 -13.64 -14.46 -7.99
CA TYR A 178 -12.42 -14.70 -7.23
C TYR A 178 -12.37 -16.13 -6.70
N ILE A 179 -11.25 -16.84 -6.91
CA ILE A 179 -11.06 -18.23 -6.51
C ILE A 179 -10.02 -18.32 -5.37
N GLN A 180 -10.30 -19.17 -4.37
CA GLN A 180 -9.49 -19.32 -3.13
C GLN A 180 -8.22 -20.15 -3.29
N SER A 181 -8.11 -20.96 -4.34
CA SER A 181 -6.98 -21.86 -4.57
C SER A 181 -6.58 -21.89 -6.04
N SER A 182 -5.28 -22.00 -6.30
CA SER A 182 -4.79 -22.19 -7.66
C SER A 182 -4.92 -23.65 -8.08
N PRO A 183 -5.62 -23.98 -9.19
CA PRO A 183 -5.61 -25.33 -9.74
C PRO A 183 -4.31 -25.65 -10.49
N TYR A 184 -3.43 -24.65 -10.67
CA TYR A 184 -2.15 -24.75 -11.36
C TYR A 184 -0.97 -24.47 -10.42
N THR A 185 0.18 -25.02 -10.81
CA THR A 185 1.48 -24.78 -10.17
C THR A 185 2.24 -23.64 -10.85
N ILE A 186 3.22 -23.11 -10.14
CA ILE A 186 4.19 -22.13 -10.66
C ILE A 186 5.62 -22.69 -10.57
N ASP A 187 6.31 -22.67 -11.70
CA ASP A 187 7.76 -22.81 -11.81
C ASP A 187 8.41 -21.41 -11.67
N PHE A 188 9.48 -21.27 -10.88
CA PHE A 188 10.20 -20.01 -10.70
C PHE A 188 11.71 -20.21 -10.74
N ARG A 189 12.41 -19.38 -11.53
CA ARG A 189 13.87 -19.35 -11.65
C ARG A 189 14.36 -17.90 -11.78
N CYS A 190 15.10 -17.41 -10.80
CA CYS A 190 15.72 -16.09 -10.83
C CYS A 190 17.25 -16.19 -10.88
N HIS A 191 17.87 -15.53 -11.84
CA HIS A 191 19.31 -15.36 -11.96
C HIS A 191 19.72 -14.00 -11.37
N ILE A 192 20.65 -13.98 -10.43
CA ILE A 192 21.11 -12.75 -9.77
C ILE A 192 22.60 -12.56 -10.07
N GLU A 193 22.93 -11.49 -10.79
CA GLU A 193 24.32 -11.09 -11.02
C GLU A 193 24.95 -10.57 -9.72
N LYS A 194 26.14 -11.08 -9.39
CA LYS A 194 26.82 -10.78 -8.12
C LYS A 194 27.59 -9.45 -8.13
N THR A 195 27.93 -8.95 -9.32
CA THR A 195 28.75 -7.74 -9.52
C THR A 195 27.90 -6.48 -9.49
N LEU A 196 27.55 -6.01 -8.29
CA LEU A 196 26.68 -4.85 -8.07
C LEU A 196 27.42 -3.51 -8.24
N GLY A 197 27.88 -3.22 -9.46
CA GLY A 197 28.40 -1.91 -9.88
C GLY A 197 29.76 -1.48 -9.32
N SER A 198 30.12 -1.89 -8.10
CA SER A 198 31.42 -1.64 -7.48
C SER A 198 32.11 -2.96 -7.10
N ARG A 199 33.44 -2.94 -6.95
CA ARG A 199 34.19 -4.09 -6.38
C ARG A 199 34.07 -4.20 -4.86
N LEU A 200 33.37 -3.26 -4.22
CA LEU A 200 33.32 -3.13 -2.76
C LEU A 200 32.07 -3.78 -2.19
N GLU A 201 30.95 -3.71 -2.89
CA GLU A 201 29.66 -4.24 -2.46
C GLU A 201 29.50 -5.71 -2.85
N GLN A 202 29.04 -6.53 -1.91
CA GLN A 202 28.88 -7.97 -2.11
C GLN A 202 27.53 -8.42 -1.56
N ILE A 203 26.87 -9.35 -2.28
CA ILE A 203 25.68 -10.02 -1.79
C ILE A 203 26.11 -10.94 -0.63
N THR A 204 25.63 -10.64 0.58
CA THR A 204 25.93 -11.42 1.78
C THR A 204 24.95 -12.58 1.95
N ARG A 205 23.69 -12.38 1.53
CA ARG A 205 22.61 -13.35 1.65
C ARG A 205 21.55 -13.09 0.59
N VAL A 206 20.93 -14.16 0.11
CA VAL A 206 19.63 -14.11 -0.58
C VAL A 206 18.63 -14.88 0.28
N SER A 207 17.41 -14.36 0.39
CA SER A 207 16.34 -14.97 1.16
C SER A 207 14.97 -14.69 0.55
N SER A 208 13.94 -15.41 0.99
CA SER A 208 12.55 -15.16 0.59
C SER A 208 11.68 -15.14 1.84
N SER A 209 10.77 -14.17 1.90
CA SER A 209 9.80 -14.01 3.00
C SER A 209 8.39 -14.51 2.63
N SER A 210 8.25 -15.15 1.46
CA SER A 210 6.96 -15.61 0.91
C SER A 210 6.93 -17.12 0.67
N HIS A 211 7.97 -17.63 0.01
CA HIS A 211 8.09 -19.02 -0.44
C HIS A 211 9.44 -19.63 -0.05
N PRO A 212 9.54 -20.91 0.34
CA PRO A 212 10.82 -21.59 0.53
C PRO A 212 11.63 -21.65 -0.78
N ILE A 213 12.91 -21.26 -0.73
CA ILE A 213 13.80 -21.19 -1.91
C ILE A 213 15.06 -22.05 -1.74
N GLU A 214 15.55 -22.57 -2.86
CA GLU A 214 16.90 -23.11 -3.04
C GLU A 214 17.76 -22.08 -3.77
N ILE A 215 19.06 -22.08 -3.48
CA ILE A 215 20.03 -21.13 -4.04
C ILE A 215 21.27 -21.92 -4.47
N ASN A 216 21.61 -21.84 -5.76
CA ASN A 216 22.78 -22.47 -6.36
C ASN A 216 23.72 -21.39 -6.90
N LEU A 217 25.03 -21.46 -6.61
CA LEU A 217 26.01 -20.60 -7.27
C LEU A 217 26.46 -21.23 -8.59
N THR A 218 26.60 -20.40 -9.62
CA THR A 218 27.13 -20.82 -10.94
C THR A 218 28.65 -20.73 -10.99
N GLN A 219 29.24 -21.28 -12.06
CA GLN A 219 30.66 -21.05 -12.39
C GLN A 219 30.91 -19.65 -12.99
N GLU A 220 29.84 -18.94 -13.36
CA GLU A 220 29.86 -17.60 -13.96
C GLU A 220 29.66 -16.48 -12.91
N ASP A 221 29.88 -16.83 -11.63
CA ASP A 221 29.78 -15.99 -10.44
C ASP A 221 28.41 -15.31 -10.25
N SER A 222 27.33 -16.06 -10.45
CA SER A 222 25.94 -15.64 -10.22
C SER A 222 25.18 -16.60 -9.30
N TYR A 223 24.05 -16.15 -8.75
CA TYR A 223 23.13 -17.00 -7.98
C TYR A 223 21.92 -17.38 -8.83
N ILE A 224 21.58 -18.67 -8.88
CA ILE A 224 20.30 -19.17 -9.39
C ILE A 224 19.42 -19.49 -8.18
N VAL A 225 18.29 -18.81 -8.08
CA VAL A 225 17.26 -19.01 -7.06
C VAL A 225 16.07 -19.74 -7.68
N THR A 226 15.61 -20.81 -7.05
CA THR A 226 14.42 -21.59 -7.42
C THR A 226 13.55 -21.85 -6.19
N PHE A 227 12.30 -22.29 -6.35
CA PHE A 227 11.53 -22.80 -5.22
C PHE A 227 12.13 -24.13 -4.71
N ALA A 228 12.16 -24.31 -3.39
CA ALA A 228 12.60 -25.56 -2.74
C ALA A 228 11.50 -26.65 -2.73
N GLN A 229 10.29 -26.31 -3.16
CA GLN A 229 9.13 -27.20 -3.14
C GLN A 229 8.64 -27.46 -4.56
N GLN A 230 8.54 -28.74 -4.92
CA GLN A 230 7.83 -29.15 -6.12
C GLN A 230 6.34 -28.83 -5.94
N ASN A 231 5.68 -28.36 -7.01
CA ASN A 231 4.27 -27.96 -7.02
C ASN A 231 3.92 -26.76 -6.11
N THR A 232 4.76 -25.72 -6.06
CA THR A 232 4.39 -24.43 -5.48
C THR A 232 3.16 -23.84 -6.18
N HIS A 233 2.26 -23.20 -5.42
CA HIS A 233 1.04 -22.55 -5.92
C HIS A 233 1.12 -21.02 -5.85
N LEU A 234 0.34 -20.35 -6.70
CA LEU A 234 0.33 -18.91 -6.87
C LEU A 234 -0.62 -18.20 -5.86
N ASP A 235 -0.44 -18.43 -4.55
CA ASP A 235 -1.39 -17.99 -3.51
C ASP A 235 -1.02 -16.68 -2.77
N ARG A 236 0.17 -16.12 -3.06
CA ARG A 236 0.71 -14.87 -2.49
C ARG A 236 1.79 -14.28 -3.39
N ASP A 237 2.14 -13.01 -3.21
CA ASP A 237 3.18 -12.35 -4.01
C ASP A 237 4.56 -12.99 -3.77
N ILE A 238 5.39 -13.10 -4.81
CA ILE A 238 6.76 -13.63 -4.68
C ILE A 238 7.68 -12.50 -4.20
N LEU A 239 8.39 -12.74 -3.11
CA LEU A 239 9.26 -11.77 -2.43
C LEU A 239 10.67 -12.34 -2.26
N ILE A 240 11.63 -11.86 -3.05
CA ILE A 240 13.06 -12.16 -2.91
C ILE A 240 13.76 -10.94 -2.28
N ASN A 241 14.52 -11.18 -1.21
CA ASN A 241 15.34 -10.20 -0.50
C ASN A 241 16.82 -10.53 -0.74
N ILE A 242 17.62 -9.54 -1.13
CA ILE A 242 19.05 -9.65 -1.43
C ILE A 242 19.78 -8.70 -0.49
N ASP A 243 20.44 -9.24 0.52
CA ASP A 243 21.07 -8.47 1.60
C ASP A 243 22.51 -8.11 1.22
N LEU A 244 22.81 -6.83 1.12
CA LEU A 244 24.11 -6.29 0.72
C LEU A 244 25.07 -6.16 1.92
N SER A 245 26.37 -6.18 1.64
CA SER A 245 27.40 -5.93 2.63
C SER A 245 27.39 -4.46 3.08
N ASP A 246 27.10 -4.20 4.36
CA ASP A 246 27.14 -2.84 4.95
C ASP A 246 28.53 -2.19 4.77
N LYS A 247 28.60 -1.28 3.80
CA LYS A 247 29.73 -0.39 3.52
C LYS A 247 29.15 0.96 3.10
N ARG A 248 29.74 2.03 3.62
CA ARG A 248 29.22 3.40 3.47
C ARG A 248 29.48 3.94 2.06
N ASN A 249 28.60 4.83 1.63
CA ASN A 249 28.65 5.53 0.33
C ASN A 249 28.49 4.58 -0.88
N SER A 250 27.50 3.68 -0.81
CA SER A 250 27.07 2.84 -1.94
C SER A 250 26.55 3.68 -3.12
N THR A 251 27.27 3.61 -4.24
CA THR A 251 26.78 4.06 -5.56
C THR A 251 26.79 2.86 -6.51
N ILE A 252 25.63 2.24 -6.73
CA ILE A 252 25.52 1.06 -7.59
C ILE A 252 25.27 1.53 -9.02
N ALA A 253 26.29 1.38 -9.87
CA ALA A 253 26.20 1.60 -11.30
C ALA A 253 25.81 0.31 -12.05
N ALA A 254 24.96 0.45 -13.08
CA ALA A 254 24.78 -0.55 -14.12
C ALA A 254 24.83 0.14 -15.49
N VAL A 255 25.38 -0.56 -16.48
CA VAL A 255 25.68 0.00 -17.81
C VAL A 255 25.25 -1.02 -18.86
N GLU A 256 24.57 -0.54 -19.90
CA GLU A 256 24.17 -1.31 -21.07
C GLU A 256 24.37 -0.46 -22.34
N PRO A 257 24.42 -1.06 -23.54
CA PRO A 257 24.35 -0.32 -24.79
C PRO A 257 23.14 0.64 -24.80
N GLY A 258 23.43 1.94 -24.95
CA GLY A 258 22.43 3.01 -25.03
C GLY A 258 21.87 3.51 -23.70
N ALA A 259 22.28 2.94 -22.55
CA ALA A 259 21.78 3.37 -21.24
C ALA A 259 22.74 3.13 -20.06
N VAL A 260 22.80 4.11 -19.16
CA VAL A 260 23.39 3.99 -17.82
C VAL A 260 22.29 4.10 -16.76
N MET A 261 22.38 3.32 -15.70
CA MET A 261 21.58 3.45 -14.47
C MET A 261 22.52 3.62 -13.28
N ILE A 262 22.33 4.66 -12.48
CA ILE A 262 23.04 4.87 -11.22
C ILE A 262 22.03 4.90 -10.09
N ALA A 263 22.26 4.11 -9.05
CA ALA A 263 21.56 4.23 -7.77
C ALA A 263 22.49 4.85 -6.72
N PHE A 264 22.11 6.02 -6.21
CA PHE A 264 22.75 6.68 -5.08
C PHE A 264 22.03 6.31 -3.79
N ILE A 265 22.77 5.96 -2.74
CA ILE A 265 22.24 5.67 -1.40
C ILE A 265 23.00 6.53 -0.37
N PRO A 266 22.61 7.80 -0.16
CA PRO A 266 23.29 8.68 0.78
C PRO A 266 23.12 8.19 2.23
N THR A 267 24.21 8.22 2.98
CA THR A 267 24.25 7.85 4.39
C THR A 267 23.76 9.00 5.28
N GLU A 268 23.58 8.73 6.58
CA GLU A 268 23.25 9.78 7.55
C GLU A 268 24.33 10.88 7.61
N GLU A 269 25.60 10.55 7.37
CA GLU A 269 26.71 11.50 7.40
C GLU A 269 26.71 12.42 6.16
N ASP A 270 26.43 11.89 4.97
CA ASP A 270 26.32 12.69 3.74
C ASP A 270 25.17 13.72 3.87
N CYS A 271 24.02 13.27 4.38
CA CYS A 271 22.89 14.14 4.69
C CYS A 271 23.18 15.15 5.81
N ARG A 272 23.97 14.78 6.83
CA ARG A 272 24.38 15.69 7.91
C ARG A 272 25.30 16.80 7.42
N GLN A 273 26.22 16.49 6.51
CA GLN A 273 27.13 17.47 5.90
C GLN A 273 26.39 18.45 4.98
N ALA A 274 25.42 17.95 4.21
CA ALA A 274 24.59 18.77 3.32
C ALA A 274 23.57 19.67 4.07
N ALA A 275 22.88 19.15 5.10
CA ALA A 275 21.70 19.81 5.67
C ALA A 275 21.95 21.02 6.57
N LYS A 276 23.19 21.26 7.03
CA LYS A 276 23.65 22.47 7.76
C LYS A 276 22.73 22.99 8.89
N ASN A 277 22.03 22.07 9.56
CA ASN A 277 21.08 22.22 10.69
C ASN A 277 19.62 22.58 10.37
N ASP A 278 19.19 22.75 9.12
CA ASP A 278 17.80 23.12 8.82
C ASP A 278 16.83 21.94 8.72
N LEU A 279 15.58 22.14 9.13
CA LEU A 279 14.53 21.12 9.06
C LEU A 279 13.92 21.10 7.65
N THR A 280 14.45 20.23 6.80
CA THR A 280 14.05 20.06 5.39
C THR A 280 12.67 19.42 5.19
N ASN A 281 11.95 19.04 6.25
CA ASN A 281 10.64 18.38 6.17
C ASN A 281 9.47 19.26 6.69
N GLU A 282 8.36 19.26 5.94
CA GLU A 282 7.06 19.83 6.28
C GLU A 282 6.01 18.71 6.40
N PHE A 283 5.20 18.68 7.46
CA PHE A 283 4.34 17.53 7.81
C PHE A 283 2.84 17.87 7.77
N ILE A 284 2.09 17.29 6.83
CA ILE A 284 0.65 17.56 6.70
C ILE A 284 -0.17 16.30 7.00
N PHE A 285 -1.09 16.38 7.95
CA PHE A 285 -2.06 15.32 8.24
C PHE A 285 -3.32 15.54 7.39
N VAL A 286 -3.66 14.61 6.51
CA VAL A 286 -4.89 14.66 5.70
C VAL A 286 -5.83 13.55 6.19
N VAL A 287 -6.93 13.94 6.83
CA VAL A 287 -7.68 13.05 7.72
C VAL A 287 -9.14 12.98 7.33
N ASP A 288 -9.59 11.78 7.03
CA ASP A 288 -10.98 11.51 6.66
C ASP A 288 -11.91 11.64 7.87
N CYS A 289 -12.95 12.44 7.72
CA CYS A 289 -14.02 12.67 8.69
C CYS A 289 -15.40 12.51 8.03
N SER A 290 -15.47 11.79 6.91
CA SER A 290 -16.72 11.38 6.25
C SER A 290 -17.57 10.47 7.13
N GLY A 291 -18.85 10.29 6.80
CA GLY A 291 -19.80 9.52 7.60
C GLY A 291 -19.43 8.04 7.78
N SER A 292 -18.77 7.43 6.78
CA SER A 292 -18.29 6.04 6.84
C SER A 292 -17.30 5.83 8.00
N MET A 293 -16.48 6.85 8.34
CA MET A 293 -15.49 6.80 9.42
C MET A 293 -16.10 6.65 10.84
N GLN A 294 -17.43 6.74 10.99
CA GLN A 294 -18.13 6.39 12.24
C GLN A 294 -18.08 4.87 12.51
N ASP A 295 -18.13 4.06 11.46
CA ASP A 295 -18.19 2.59 11.59
C ASP A 295 -16.86 2.01 12.10
N GLU A 296 -16.97 0.84 12.74
CA GLU A 296 -15.84 0.03 13.24
C GLU A 296 -14.86 0.76 14.20
N ASN A 297 -15.23 1.95 14.69
CA ASN A 297 -14.34 2.89 15.38
C ASN A 297 -13.15 3.37 14.51
N LYS A 298 -13.32 3.48 13.19
CA LYS A 298 -12.30 3.99 12.25
C LYS A 298 -11.77 5.37 12.63
N ILE A 299 -12.64 6.32 12.98
CA ILE A 299 -12.23 7.64 13.50
C ILE A 299 -11.48 7.55 14.85
N GLY A 300 -11.70 6.50 15.64
CA GLY A 300 -10.91 6.22 16.85
C GLY A 300 -9.50 5.74 16.54
N LEU A 301 -9.33 4.87 15.53
CA LEU A 301 -8.01 4.45 15.02
C LEU A 301 -7.25 5.63 14.42
N ALA A 302 -7.93 6.50 13.67
CA ALA A 302 -7.35 7.73 13.11
C ALA A 302 -6.79 8.64 14.22
N ARG A 303 -7.57 8.92 15.27
CA ARG A 303 -7.12 9.73 16.42
C ARG A 303 -5.90 9.15 17.14
N GLN A 304 -5.84 7.82 17.31
CA GLN A 304 -4.69 7.15 17.92
C GLN A 304 -3.43 7.30 17.06
N ALA A 305 -3.52 7.05 15.75
CA ALA A 305 -2.41 7.23 14.82
C ALA A 305 -1.92 8.68 14.78
N MET A 306 -2.85 9.64 14.66
CA MET A 306 -2.53 11.08 14.67
C MET A 306 -1.82 11.54 15.94
N LEU A 307 -2.25 11.08 17.12
CA LEU A 307 -1.62 11.46 18.37
C LEU A 307 -0.17 10.96 18.43
N LEU A 308 0.08 9.71 18.00
CA LEU A 308 1.43 9.18 17.92
C LEU A 308 2.31 9.99 16.95
N PHE A 309 1.79 10.30 15.75
CA PHE A 309 2.52 11.11 14.79
C PHE A 309 2.84 12.51 15.34
N LEU A 310 1.86 13.19 15.94
CA LEU A 310 2.00 14.54 16.49
C LEU A 310 3.00 14.61 17.66
N LYS A 311 3.02 13.62 18.55
CA LYS A 311 4.04 13.52 19.61
C LYS A 311 5.43 13.25 19.02
N SER A 312 5.53 12.48 17.95
CA SER A 312 6.79 12.11 17.30
C SER A 312 7.38 13.17 16.38
N LEU A 313 6.66 14.25 16.06
CA LEU A 313 7.18 15.32 15.19
C LEU A 313 8.43 16.00 15.77
N PRO A 314 9.43 16.38 14.96
CA PRO A 314 10.61 17.10 15.41
C PRO A 314 10.24 18.48 15.97
N ILE A 315 10.95 18.91 17.02
CA ILE A 315 10.82 20.27 17.58
C ILE A 315 11.14 21.29 16.47
N ASN A 316 10.34 22.35 16.34
CA ASN A 316 10.45 23.39 15.31
C ASN A 316 10.20 22.95 13.85
N CYS A 317 9.67 21.75 13.59
CA CYS A 317 9.21 21.43 12.22
C CYS A 317 7.97 22.25 11.84
N HIS A 318 7.61 22.29 10.55
CA HIS A 318 6.35 22.90 10.11
C HIS A 318 5.28 21.82 9.96
N PHE A 319 4.05 22.07 10.43
CA PHE A 319 2.95 21.10 10.33
C PHE A 319 1.55 21.72 10.17
N ASN A 320 0.58 20.94 9.67
CA ASN A 320 -0.85 21.29 9.67
C ASN A 320 -1.74 20.03 9.75
N ILE A 321 -2.99 20.19 10.16
CA ILE A 321 -4.03 19.16 10.13
C ILE A 321 -5.14 19.61 9.19
N VAL A 322 -5.40 18.84 8.13
CA VAL A 322 -6.47 19.04 7.16
C VAL A 322 -7.48 17.91 7.31
N ARG A 323 -8.63 18.19 7.93
CA ARG A 323 -9.76 17.25 7.98
C ARG A 323 -10.58 17.39 6.70
N PHE A 324 -11.08 16.31 6.14
CA PHE A 324 -11.93 16.34 4.94
C PHE A 324 -13.18 15.47 5.05
N GLY A 325 -14.16 15.84 4.23
CA GLY A 325 -15.40 15.11 3.99
C GLY A 325 -16.03 15.69 2.72
N SER A 326 -17.30 16.09 2.72
CA SER A 326 -17.89 16.92 1.65
C SER A 326 -17.26 18.32 1.53
N GLN A 327 -16.52 18.74 2.55
CA GLN A 327 -15.70 19.96 2.60
C GLN A 327 -14.42 19.65 3.38
N TYR A 328 -13.36 20.43 3.19
CA TYR A 328 -12.15 20.34 4.03
C TYR A 328 -12.06 21.51 5.02
N LYS A 329 -11.37 21.28 6.13
CA LYS A 329 -11.11 22.25 7.21
C LYS A 329 -9.67 22.06 7.70
N THR A 330 -8.85 23.10 7.58
CA THR A 330 -7.48 23.13 8.12
C THR A 330 -7.50 23.49 9.62
N LEU A 331 -6.40 23.21 10.32
CA LEU A 331 -6.15 23.72 11.68
C LEU A 331 -5.54 25.13 11.63
N PHE A 332 -4.61 25.34 10.69
CA PHE A 332 -4.01 26.65 10.41
C PHE A 332 -4.44 27.13 9.02
N ASN A 333 -4.67 28.44 8.85
CA ASN A 333 -5.02 29.05 7.56
C ASN A 333 -3.84 29.08 6.58
N GLU A 334 -2.61 29.14 7.12
CA GLU A 334 -1.37 28.97 6.37
C GLU A 334 -1.13 27.48 6.06
N ILE A 335 -0.31 27.18 5.04
CA ILE A 335 -0.07 25.79 4.61
C ILE A 335 0.46 24.92 5.76
N ALA A 336 1.38 25.44 6.58
CA ALA A 336 1.90 24.79 7.77
C ALA A 336 2.44 25.82 8.77
N ALA A 337 2.23 25.59 10.06
CA ALA A 337 2.74 26.42 11.15
C ALA A 337 3.84 25.71 11.96
N VAL A 338 4.67 26.47 12.68
CA VAL A 338 5.77 25.91 13.49
C VAL A 338 5.22 25.03 14.62
N TYR A 339 5.80 23.85 14.80
CA TYR A 339 5.55 22.95 15.91
C TYR A 339 6.19 23.49 17.21
N ASN A 340 5.34 24.15 18.00
CA ASN A 340 5.63 24.75 19.30
C ASN A 340 4.54 24.35 20.32
N GLU A 341 4.68 24.76 21.59
CA GLU A 341 3.74 24.38 22.66
C GLU A 341 2.28 24.73 22.35
N THR A 342 2.00 25.97 21.95
CA THR A 342 0.64 26.45 21.69
C THR A 342 -0.01 25.73 20.51
N ASN A 343 0.74 25.56 19.42
CA ASN A 343 0.25 24.89 18.22
C ASN A 343 0.07 23.39 18.43
N ALA A 344 0.96 22.74 19.20
CA ALA A 344 0.81 21.34 19.59
C ALA A 344 -0.41 21.13 20.50
N GLN A 345 -0.64 21.99 21.49
CA GLN A 345 -1.82 21.91 22.36
C GLN A 345 -3.14 22.11 21.59
N GLN A 346 -3.19 23.02 20.61
CA GLN A 346 -4.34 23.18 19.72
C GLN A 346 -4.59 21.93 18.87
N ALA A 347 -3.52 21.33 18.32
CA ALA A 347 -3.59 20.09 17.54
C ALA A 347 -4.04 18.89 18.39
N GLU A 348 -3.54 18.74 19.61
CA GLU A 348 -3.96 17.69 20.55
C GLU A 348 -5.45 17.83 20.89
N GLN A 349 -5.93 19.04 21.20
CA GLN A 349 -7.36 19.29 21.46
C GLN A 349 -8.25 19.00 20.24
N LEU A 350 -7.77 19.32 19.02
CA LEU A 350 -8.49 18.98 17.78
C LEU A 350 -8.56 17.46 17.57
N ILE A 351 -7.46 16.74 17.83
CA ILE A 351 -7.40 15.27 17.71
C ILE A 351 -8.34 14.62 18.72
N GLU A 352 -8.28 14.97 20.00
CA GLU A 352 -9.15 14.38 21.04
C GLU A 352 -10.64 14.48 20.66
N GLN A 353 -11.05 15.66 20.20
CA GLN A 353 -12.44 16.00 19.89
C GLN A 353 -12.91 15.46 18.53
N MET A 354 -11.99 15.05 17.64
CA MET A 354 -12.30 14.71 16.24
C MET A 354 -13.39 13.64 16.12
N GLN A 355 -14.43 13.96 15.33
CA GLN A 355 -15.51 13.06 14.95
C GLN A 355 -15.59 12.94 13.42
N ALA A 356 -16.31 11.92 12.96
CA ALA A 356 -16.71 11.77 11.57
C ALA A 356 -17.96 12.64 11.30
N ASP A 357 -17.73 13.96 11.18
CA ASP A 357 -18.74 15.02 11.13
C ASP A 357 -18.81 15.81 9.80
N LEU A 358 -18.02 15.44 8.77
CA LEU A 358 -17.86 16.23 7.54
C LEU A 358 -18.64 15.73 6.31
N GLY A 359 -19.44 14.67 6.41
CA GLY A 359 -20.40 14.26 5.36
C GLY A 359 -19.88 13.20 4.38
N GLY A 360 -19.82 13.51 3.08
CA GLY A 360 -19.24 12.65 2.04
C GLY A 360 -17.71 12.67 2.03
N THR A 361 -17.06 12.37 0.90
CA THR A 361 -15.61 12.03 0.88
C THR A 361 -14.86 12.67 -0.31
N GLU A 362 -14.67 14.00 -0.28
CA GLU A 362 -14.07 14.80 -1.37
C GLU A 362 -12.56 15.05 -1.17
N LEU A 363 -11.75 13.99 -1.30
CA LEU A 363 -10.29 14.04 -1.07
C LEU A 363 -9.52 14.94 -2.06
N LEU A 364 -10.05 15.17 -3.27
CA LEU A 364 -9.37 15.92 -4.33
C LEU A 364 -9.12 17.40 -3.95
N GLN A 365 -10.09 18.06 -3.33
CA GLN A 365 -10.03 19.50 -3.04
C GLN A 365 -8.92 19.89 -2.04
N PRO A 366 -8.74 19.21 -0.88
CA PRO A 366 -7.61 19.50 0.00
C PRO A 366 -6.26 19.17 -0.65
N LEU A 367 -6.18 18.18 -1.55
CA LEU A 367 -4.94 17.88 -2.27
C LEU A 367 -4.59 18.97 -3.32
N LYS A 368 -5.58 19.56 -4.00
CA LYS A 368 -5.34 20.71 -4.90
C LYS A 368 -4.88 21.94 -4.13
N TRP A 369 -5.50 22.23 -2.98
CA TRP A 369 -5.03 23.30 -2.08
C TRP A 369 -3.58 23.07 -1.61
N ILE A 370 -3.19 21.82 -1.32
CA ILE A 370 -1.80 21.46 -0.99
C ILE A 370 -0.85 21.66 -2.19
N GLU A 371 -1.24 21.28 -3.42
CA GLU A 371 -0.41 21.50 -4.62
C GLU A 371 -0.16 22.99 -4.89
N GLU A 372 -1.24 23.80 -4.86
CA GLU A 372 -1.21 25.25 -5.07
C GLU A 372 -0.26 25.95 -4.09
N HIS A 373 -0.25 25.50 -2.84
CA HIS A 373 0.69 25.96 -1.81
C HIS A 373 1.97 25.12 -1.85
N SER A 374 2.71 25.21 -2.96
CA SER A 374 4.03 24.58 -3.14
C SER A 374 4.95 24.82 -1.93
N SER A 375 5.70 23.80 -1.51
CA SER A 375 6.35 23.80 -0.19
C SER A 375 7.32 24.97 -0.01
N SER A 376 7.06 25.78 1.02
CA SER A 376 7.78 27.02 1.23
C SER A 376 9.26 26.76 1.56
N GLN A 377 10.14 27.54 0.93
CA GLN A 377 11.60 27.51 1.15
C GLN A 377 12.27 26.15 0.80
N GLY A 378 11.69 25.38 -0.13
CA GLY A 378 12.34 24.19 -0.69
C GLY A 378 12.41 23.00 0.26
N ARG A 379 11.41 22.83 1.14
CA ARG A 379 11.24 21.66 1.99
C ARG A 379 10.60 20.50 1.22
N ALA A 380 10.87 19.26 1.63
CA ALA A 380 10.12 18.10 1.22
C ALA A 380 8.87 17.96 2.09
N ARG A 381 7.74 17.63 1.47
CA ARG A 381 6.46 17.49 2.14
C ARG A 381 6.16 16.02 2.43
N GLN A 382 5.89 15.72 3.69
CA GLN A 382 5.50 14.40 4.16
C GLN A 382 4.03 14.45 4.55
N ILE A 383 3.16 13.82 3.75
CA ILE A 383 1.71 13.78 4.03
C ILE A 383 1.39 12.46 4.73
N PHE A 384 0.73 12.51 5.88
CA PHE A 384 0.11 11.35 6.50
C PHE A 384 -1.39 11.37 6.17
N LEU A 385 -1.84 10.47 5.30
CA LEU A 385 -3.21 10.45 4.78
C LEU A 385 -3.98 9.26 5.36
N LEU A 386 -5.01 9.52 6.16
CA LEU A 386 -5.81 8.51 6.86
C LEU A 386 -7.24 8.49 6.32
N THR A 387 -7.70 7.36 5.79
CA THR A 387 -9.01 7.22 5.12
C THR A 387 -9.48 5.77 5.06
N ASP A 388 -10.77 5.51 4.89
CA ASP A 388 -11.27 4.21 4.38
C ASP A 388 -11.39 4.20 2.84
N GLY A 389 -11.47 5.37 2.21
CA GLY A 389 -11.17 5.58 0.79
C GLY A 389 -12.37 5.41 -0.14
N GLU A 390 -13.60 5.66 0.34
CA GLU A 390 -14.84 5.65 -0.44
C GLU A 390 -14.96 6.85 -1.41
N ILE A 391 -14.01 7.00 -2.35
CA ILE A 391 -14.01 8.04 -3.39
C ILE A 391 -14.27 7.46 -4.78
N SER A 392 -14.90 8.24 -5.66
CA SER A 392 -15.21 7.86 -7.04
C SER A 392 -14.13 8.29 -8.05
N ASN A 393 -13.43 9.40 -7.80
CA ASN A 393 -12.45 10.01 -8.69
C ASN A 393 -10.99 9.60 -8.39
N VAL A 394 -10.77 8.31 -8.07
CA VAL A 394 -9.45 7.77 -7.73
C VAL A 394 -8.37 8.15 -8.74
N THR A 395 -8.64 8.06 -10.05
CA THR A 395 -7.66 8.38 -11.09
C THR A 395 -7.20 9.84 -11.05
N GLU A 396 -8.13 10.80 -10.95
CA GLU A 396 -7.79 12.24 -10.86
C GLU A 396 -6.97 12.56 -9.61
N VAL A 397 -7.32 11.94 -8.47
CA VAL A 397 -6.57 12.06 -7.22
C VAL A 397 -5.15 11.50 -7.36
N LEU A 398 -4.97 10.36 -8.03
CA LEU A 398 -3.64 9.76 -8.23
C LEU A 398 -2.79 10.57 -9.22
N ASP A 399 -3.35 11.04 -10.33
CA ASP A 399 -2.61 11.87 -11.29
C ASP A 399 -2.17 13.22 -10.68
N LEU A 400 -3.02 13.84 -9.85
CA LEU A 400 -2.65 14.99 -9.02
C LEU A 400 -1.52 14.67 -8.04
N CYS A 401 -1.56 13.52 -7.36
CA CYS A 401 -0.48 13.10 -6.45
C CYS A 401 0.85 12.89 -7.19
N ARG A 402 0.83 12.44 -8.45
CA ARG A 402 2.04 12.28 -9.26
C ARG A 402 2.65 13.60 -9.67
N SER A 403 1.84 14.63 -9.95
CA SER A 403 2.35 15.97 -10.28
C SER A 403 3.17 16.62 -9.15
N MET A 404 2.89 16.24 -7.89
CA MET A 404 3.63 16.70 -6.70
C MET A 404 4.74 15.75 -6.22
N ALA A 405 4.94 14.59 -6.87
CA ALA A 405 5.86 13.53 -6.40
C ALA A 405 7.35 13.93 -6.32
N THR A 406 7.75 15.00 -7.02
CA THR A 406 9.10 15.60 -6.96
C THR A 406 9.32 16.48 -5.72
N SER A 407 8.29 16.73 -4.91
CA SER A 407 8.37 17.49 -3.65
C SER A 407 7.69 16.81 -2.47
N THR A 408 6.76 15.88 -2.73
CA THR A 408 5.79 15.37 -1.75
C THR A 408 5.77 13.83 -1.73
N ARG A 409 5.88 13.23 -0.54
CA ARG A 409 5.62 11.80 -0.29
C ARG A 409 4.33 11.63 0.52
N ILE A 410 3.47 10.67 0.14
CA ILE A 410 2.23 10.35 0.87
C ILE A 410 2.35 8.99 1.56
N PHE A 411 2.24 9.02 2.88
CA PHE A 411 2.10 7.85 3.74
C PHE A 411 0.62 7.58 3.98
N SER A 412 0.08 6.53 3.36
CA SER A 412 -1.36 6.27 3.29
C SER A 412 -1.80 5.15 4.24
N PHE A 413 -2.79 5.44 5.08
CA PHE A 413 -3.31 4.54 6.11
C PHE A 413 -4.77 4.21 5.80
N GLY A 414 -5.00 3.00 5.28
CA GLY A 414 -6.34 2.46 5.05
C GLY A 414 -6.95 1.92 6.34
N LEU A 415 -8.09 2.45 6.77
CA LEU A 415 -8.70 2.15 8.06
C LEU A 415 -9.92 1.22 7.94
N GLY A 416 -10.07 0.28 8.87
CA GLY A 416 -11.22 -0.62 8.96
C GLY A 416 -11.04 -1.96 8.22
N GLN A 417 -12.11 -2.74 8.06
CA GLN A 417 -12.03 -4.11 7.52
C GLN A 417 -11.79 -4.15 6.01
N SER A 418 -12.38 -3.22 5.24
CA SER A 418 -12.34 -3.23 3.76
C SER A 418 -12.00 -1.87 3.11
N PRO A 419 -10.95 -1.15 3.56
CA PRO A 419 -10.57 0.12 2.94
C PRO A 419 -10.16 -0.05 1.47
N SER A 420 -10.29 1.03 0.70
CA SER A 420 -10.02 1.11 -0.74
C SER A 420 -8.53 0.86 -1.06
N ARG A 421 -8.18 -0.41 -1.28
CA ARG A 421 -6.82 -0.87 -1.58
C ARG A 421 -6.22 -0.16 -2.80
N SER A 422 -7.03 0.17 -3.81
CA SER A 422 -6.61 0.91 -5.00
C SER A 422 -6.20 2.35 -4.69
N LEU A 423 -6.98 3.08 -3.88
CA LEU A 423 -6.60 4.43 -3.46
C LEU A 423 -5.37 4.38 -2.55
N VAL A 424 -5.40 3.56 -1.50
CA VAL A 424 -4.36 3.52 -0.46
C VAL A 424 -3.01 3.05 -1.03
N LYS A 425 -2.97 1.95 -1.80
CA LYS A 425 -1.71 1.53 -2.47
C LYS A 425 -1.29 2.54 -3.55
N GLY A 426 -2.26 3.13 -4.28
CA GLY A 426 -2.01 4.11 -5.34
C GLY A 426 -1.31 5.36 -4.84
N LEU A 427 -1.82 6.00 -3.79
CA LEU A 427 -1.27 7.24 -3.20
C LEU A 427 0.21 7.10 -2.82
N ALA A 428 0.56 5.97 -2.21
CA ALA A 428 1.93 5.65 -1.83
C ALA A 428 2.84 5.44 -3.04
N ARG A 429 2.41 4.64 -4.03
CA ARG A 429 3.18 4.38 -5.26
C ARG A 429 3.41 5.66 -6.07
N ALA A 430 2.35 6.44 -6.28
CA ALA A 430 2.34 7.70 -7.01
C ALA A 430 3.35 8.74 -6.50
N THR A 431 3.77 8.64 -5.24
CA THR A 431 4.60 9.64 -4.55
C THR A 431 5.89 9.09 -3.95
N ASN A 432 6.26 7.84 -4.28
CA ASN A 432 7.34 7.08 -3.62
C ASN A 432 7.22 7.03 -2.06
N GLY A 433 6.01 7.26 -1.53
CA GLY A 433 5.67 7.07 -0.13
C GLY A 433 5.52 5.58 0.21
N ARG A 434 4.72 5.24 1.22
CA ARG A 434 4.45 3.85 1.63
C ARG A 434 3.03 3.76 2.21
N PHE A 435 2.42 2.57 2.12
CA PHE A 435 1.03 2.35 2.57
C PHE A 435 0.95 1.34 3.72
N VAL A 436 -0.11 1.43 4.52
CA VAL A 436 -0.46 0.47 5.57
C VAL A 436 -1.97 0.32 5.66
N PHE A 437 -2.43 -0.86 6.10
CA PHE A 437 -3.83 -1.13 6.42
C PHE A 437 -3.96 -1.43 7.91
N ILE A 438 -4.89 -0.76 8.60
CA ILE A 438 -5.12 -0.88 10.04
C ILE A 438 -6.51 -1.49 10.26
N PRO A 439 -6.60 -2.80 10.57
CA PRO A 439 -7.90 -3.47 10.71
C PRO A 439 -8.64 -3.05 12.00
N PRO A 440 -9.95 -3.34 12.12
CA PRO A 440 -10.74 -2.97 13.28
C PRO A 440 -10.18 -3.57 14.57
N LYS A 441 -10.17 -2.77 15.65
CA LYS A 441 -9.63 -3.15 16.97
C LYS A 441 -8.13 -3.51 16.97
N ALA A 442 -7.39 -3.21 15.91
CA ALA A 442 -5.94 -3.38 15.88
C ALA A 442 -5.25 -2.53 16.95
N ASN A 443 -4.11 -3.01 17.44
CA ASN A 443 -3.10 -2.14 18.03
C ASN A 443 -2.50 -1.29 16.90
N VAL A 444 -2.91 -0.02 16.82
CA VAL A 444 -2.45 0.95 15.79
C VAL A 444 -0.93 1.05 15.74
N ASP A 445 -0.29 1.08 16.91
CA ASP A 445 1.13 1.39 17.10
C ASP A 445 2.06 0.40 16.37
N ILE A 446 1.62 -0.86 16.22
CA ILE A 446 2.33 -1.90 15.45
C ILE A 446 2.42 -1.55 13.96
N TYR A 447 1.38 -0.94 13.39
CA TYR A 447 1.26 -0.68 11.96
C TYR A 447 1.89 0.66 11.53
N VAL A 448 1.90 1.65 12.42
CA VAL A 448 2.33 3.02 12.08
C VAL A 448 3.84 3.24 12.26
N GLY A 449 4.52 2.44 13.07
CA GLY A 449 5.93 2.67 13.46
C GLY A 449 6.92 2.76 12.30
N GLU A 450 6.90 1.82 11.34
CA GLU A 450 7.79 1.85 10.17
C GLU A 450 7.52 3.06 9.27
N GLN A 451 6.24 3.41 9.09
CA GLN A 451 5.83 4.53 8.25
C GLN A 451 6.27 5.86 8.86
N LEU A 452 6.15 5.99 10.18
CA LEU A 452 6.61 7.15 10.93
C LEU A 452 8.14 7.28 10.90
N GLN A 453 8.88 6.19 11.07
CA GLN A 453 10.34 6.21 10.91
C GLN A 453 10.75 6.69 9.52
N LYS A 454 10.12 6.20 8.45
CA LYS A 454 10.40 6.62 7.07
C LYS A 454 10.00 8.06 6.77
N ALA A 455 8.85 8.51 7.28
CA ALA A 455 8.39 9.89 7.13
C ALA A 455 9.29 10.89 7.85
N LEU A 456 9.89 10.51 8.99
CA LEU A 456 10.79 11.34 9.79
C LEU A 456 12.26 11.32 9.33
N GLN A 457 12.63 10.52 8.33
CA GLN A 457 14.00 10.50 7.78
C GLN A 457 14.41 11.91 7.32
N PRO A 458 15.62 12.39 7.70
CA PRO A 458 16.21 13.57 7.10
C PRO A 458 16.32 13.41 5.59
N CYS A 459 16.14 14.51 4.86
CA CYS A 459 16.22 14.52 3.41
C CYS A 459 17.01 15.72 2.89
N ILE A 460 17.50 15.59 1.66
CA ILE A 460 18.15 16.64 0.89
C ILE A 460 17.23 16.97 -0.29
N THR A 461 16.81 18.22 -0.38
CA THR A 461 16.05 18.79 -1.49
C THR A 461 16.97 19.57 -2.43
N ASN A 462 16.51 19.86 -3.65
CA ASN A 462 17.27 20.65 -4.64
C ASN A 462 18.64 20.00 -4.91
N VAL A 463 18.60 18.73 -5.33
CA VAL A 463 19.76 17.96 -5.79
C VAL A 463 19.78 17.92 -7.31
N ARG A 464 20.98 17.83 -7.89
CA ARG A 464 21.19 17.63 -9.33
C ARG A 464 22.19 16.51 -9.57
N VAL A 465 22.13 15.91 -10.76
CA VAL A 465 23.12 14.93 -11.21
C VAL A 465 23.95 15.50 -12.35
N LYS A 466 25.27 15.40 -12.18
CA LYS A 466 26.29 15.87 -13.09
C LYS A 466 26.89 14.69 -13.84
N TRP A 467 26.56 14.61 -15.13
CA TRP A 467 26.89 13.50 -16.03
C TRP A 467 28.22 13.74 -16.75
N ASN A 468 29.34 13.33 -16.15
CA ASN A 468 30.67 13.42 -16.76
C ASN A 468 30.93 12.23 -17.70
N LEU A 469 30.09 12.04 -18.72
CA LEU A 469 30.11 10.85 -19.61
C LEU A 469 30.89 11.04 -20.93
N GLY A 470 31.38 12.25 -21.22
CA GLY A 470 31.98 12.60 -22.52
C GLY A 470 30.99 12.68 -23.70
N VAL A 471 29.79 12.12 -23.56
CA VAL A 471 28.70 12.12 -24.55
C VAL A 471 27.45 12.86 -24.06
N PRO A 472 26.61 13.40 -24.97
CA PRO A 472 25.30 13.91 -24.61
C PRO A 472 24.41 12.80 -24.02
N ALA A 473 23.78 13.08 -22.89
CA ALA A 473 22.90 12.17 -22.17
C ALA A 473 21.53 12.82 -21.94
N GLN A 474 20.45 12.07 -22.17
CA GLN A 474 19.12 12.44 -21.69
C GLN A 474 18.88 11.80 -20.32
N SER A 475 18.86 12.61 -19.26
CA SER A 475 18.53 12.17 -17.89
C SER A 475 17.08 11.68 -17.79
N ALA A 476 16.85 10.69 -16.95
CA ALA A 476 15.53 10.28 -16.48
C ALA A 476 15.61 9.85 -14.98
N PRO A 477 14.81 10.41 -14.06
CA PRO A 477 13.93 11.54 -14.28
C PRO A 477 14.69 12.83 -14.69
N ILE A 478 13.93 13.78 -15.24
CA ILE A 478 14.34 15.15 -15.55
C ILE A 478 14.30 16.01 -14.28
N GLN A 479 13.33 15.79 -13.40
CA GLN A 479 13.26 16.43 -12.08
C GLN A 479 13.54 15.41 -10.97
N LEU A 480 14.57 15.65 -10.17
CA LEU A 480 14.96 14.73 -9.09
C LEU A 480 14.06 14.94 -7.86
N PRO A 481 13.50 13.87 -7.26
CA PRO A 481 12.81 13.97 -5.98
C PRO A 481 13.82 14.20 -4.83
N PRO A 482 13.35 14.55 -3.61
CA PRO A 482 14.22 14.67 -2.44
C PRO A 482 14.86 13.32 -2.10
N VAL A 483 16.12 13.34 -1.67
CA VAL A 483 16.88 12.12 -1.35
C VAL A 483 16.90 11.93 0.16
N TYR A 484 16.62 10.71 0.63
CA TYR A 484 16.45 10.40 2.05
C TYR A 484 17.60 9.51 2.55
N VAL A 485 17.99 9.70 3.82
CA VAL A 485 19.01 8.87 4.49
C VAL A 485 18.67 7.38 4.34
N ASN A 486 19.59 6.62 3.74
CA ASN A 486 19.47 5.17 3.54
C ASN A 486 18.26 4.73 2.66
N ASP A 487 17.75 5.60 1.79
CA ASP A 487 16.84 5.24 0.68
C ASP A 487 17.57 5.42 -0.67
N ARG A 488 17.07 4.79 -1.74
CA ARG A 488 17.68 4.85 -3.07
C ARG A 488 17.15 6.04 -3.89
N LEU A 489 18.03 6.79 -4.53
CA LEU A 489 17.72 7.58 -5.72
C LEU A 489 18.27 6.85 -6.95
N ILE A 490 17.40 6.36 -7.83
CA ILE A 490 17.82 5.97 -9.18
C ILE A 490 17.76 7.18 -10.12
N VAL A 491 18.80 7.31 -10.93
CA VAL A 491 18.81 8.11 -12.15
C VAL A 491 19.31 7.27 -13.33
N TYR A 492 18.78 7.54 -14.51
CA TYR A 492 19.20 6.96 -15.77
C TYR A 492 19.75 8.03 -16.71
N ALA A 493 20.65 7.64 -17.60
CA ALA A 493 21.04 8.40 -18.77
C ALA A 493 20.84 7.56 -20.03
N LEU A 494 20.00 8.05 -20.95
CA LEU A 494 19.94 7.54 -22.32
C LEU A 494 21.03 8.22 -23.17
N ILE A 495 21.83 7.42 -23.85
CA ILE A 495 23.01 7.84 -24.65
C ILE A 495 22.93 7.27 -26.07
N ASP A 496 23.71 7.80 -27.01
CA ASP A 496 23.84 7.21 -28.35
C ASP A 496 24.90 6.10 -28.36
N ASP A 497 24.47 4.87 -28.64
CA ASP A 497 25.30 3.67 -28.84
C ASP A 497 26.55 3.92 -29.69
N LYS A 498 26.46 4.80 -30.70
CA LYS A 498 27.53 5.04 -31.69
C LYS A 498 28.58 6.04 -31.23
N MET A 499 28.36 6.71 -30.10
CA MET A 499 29.25 7.76 -29.58
C MET A 499 29.90 7.38 -28.24
N ALA A 500 29.39 6.35 -27.56
CA ALA A 500 29.80 6.00 -26.20
C ALA A 500 31.15 5.24 -26.15
N SER A 501 32.23 5.97 -25.89
CA SER A 501 33.49 5.40 -25.39
C SER A 501 33.79 5.95 -23.99
N PHE A 502 33.47 5.18 -22.95
CA PHE A 502 33.83 5.55 -21.58
C PHE A 502 35.33 5.35 -21.32
N ASP A 503 35.88 6.24 -20.51
CA ASP A 503 37.28 6.27 -20.07
C ASP A 503 37.36 6.21 -18.53
N HIS A 504 38.57 6.19 -17.97
CA HIS A 504 38.75 6.13 -16.52
C HIS A 504 38.37 7.43 -15.75
N ASN A 505 37.93 8.47 -16.47
CA ASN A 505 37.39 9.71 -15.90
C ASN A 505 35.85 9.72 -15.91
N SER A 506 35.23 8.82 -16.67
CA SER A 506 33.79 8.75 -16.89
C SER A 506 33.06 8.47 -15.58
N SER A 507 32.21 9.41 -15.18
CA SER A 507 31.67 9.47 -13.81
C SER A 507 30.32 10.18 -13.75
N VAL A 508 29.56 9.89 -12.69
CA VAL A 508 28.26 10.51 -12.43
C VAL A 508 28.20 10.92 -10.96
N GLU A 509 27.99 12.20 -10.73
CA GLU A 509 28.09 12.84 -9.42
C GLU A 509 26.71 13.39 -9.02
N LEU A 510 26.23 13.02 -7.84
CA LEU A 510 25.04 13.60 -7.22
C LEU A 510 25.50 14.73 -6.30
N GLU A 511 25.00 15.94 -6.50
CA GLU A 511 25.40 17.13 -5.73
C GLU A 511 24.20 18.02 -5.39
N THR A 512 24.35 18.86 -4.35
CA THR A 512 23.36 19.90 -4.03
C THR A 512 23.42 21.07 -5.03
N GLU A 513 22.26 21.60 -5.43
CA GLU A 513 22.17 22.67 -6.43
C GLU A 513 22.80 23.99 -5.99
N PHE A 514 22.79 24.31 -4.68
CA PHE A 514 23.19 25.62 -4.17
C PHE A 514 24.63 25.73 -3.70
N ASP A 515 25.16 24.71 -3.02
CA ASP A 515 26.51 24.71 -2.42
C ASP A 515 27.43 23.58 -2.90
N HIS A 516 26.94 22.74 -3.82
CA HIS A 516 27.71 21.72 -4.55
C HIS A 516 28.41 20.72 -3.63
N CYS A 517 27.72 20.35 -2.54
CA CYS A 517 28.09 19.27 -1.66
C CYS A 517 27.87 17.95 -2.41
N SER A 518 28.94 17.21 -2.71
CA SER A 518 28.85 15.86 -3.29
C SER A 518 28.19 14.90 -2.30
N LEU A 519 27.14 14.22 -2.75
CA LEU A 519 26.37 13.22 -2.02
C LEU A 519 26.72 11.78 -2.46
N GLY A 520 27.55 11.65 -3.50
CA GLY A 520 28.03 10.38 -4.03
C GLY A 520 28.58 10.54 -5.44
N VAL A 521 29.60 9.76 -5.79
CA VAL A 521 30.22 9.74 -7.13
C VAL A 521 30.35 8.30 -7.62
N ALA A 522 29.55 7.94 -8.61
CA ALA A 522 29.67 6.68 -9.32
C ALA A 522 30.74 6.78 -10.41
N LYS A 523 31.62 5.77 -10.48
CA LYS A 523 32.55 5.59 -11.60
C LYS A 523 31.98 4.66 -12.65
N ILE A 524 32.29 4.91 -13.91
CA ILE A 524 31.87 4.11 -15.06
C ILE A 524 33.12 3.66 -15.79
N ASP A 525 33.75 2.61 -15.25
CA ASP A 525 35.05 2.13 -15.75
C ASP A 525 34.97 1.40 -17.11
N HIS A 526 33.79 0.88 -17.50
CA HIS A 526 33.58 0.12 -18.74
C HIS A 526 32.08 -0.03 -19.10
N ILE A 527 31.81 -0.26 -20.39
CA ILE A 527 30.56 -0.87 -20.87
C ILE A 527 30.76 -2.40 -20.86
N PRO A 528 29.87 -3.21 -20.27
CA PRO A 528 29.94 -4.66 -20.41
C PRO A 528 29.70 -5.05 -21.88
N SER A 529 30.61 -5.83 -22.46
CA SER A 529 30.66 -6.09 -23.91
C SER A 529 29.50 -6.91 -24.46
N VAL A 530 28.69 -7.54 -23.59
CA VAL A 530 27.54 -8.36 -23.99
C VAL A 530 26.37 -8.17 -23.02
N SER A 531 25.35 -7.43 -23.46
CA SER A 531 23.97 -7.59 -22.98
C SER A 531 22.99 -7.26 -24.11
N ASN A 532 22.39 -8.31 -24.70
CA ASN A 532 21.42 -8.14 -25.79
C ASN A 532 20.07 -7.58 -25.34
N ASN A 533 19.79 -7.62 -24.03
CA ASN A 533 18.57 -7.05 -23.46
C ASN A 533 18.79 -5.56 -23.16
N LYS A 534 17.83 -4.73 -23.59
CA LYS A 534 17.87 -3.27 -23.46
C LYS A 534 17.20 -2.82 -22.14
N THR A 535 17.54 -3.46 -21.04
CA THR A 535 16.80 -3.42 -19.79
C THR A 535 16.83 -2.04 -19.14
N LEU A 536 18.02 -1.45 -18.98
CA LEU A 536 18.18 -0.10 -18.44
C LEU A 536 17.59 0.95 -19.40
N ALA A 537 17.74 0.75 -20.71
CA ALA A 537 17.18 1.66 -21.72
C ALA A 537 15.64 1.68 -21.73
N ARG A 538 15.00 0.54 -21.48
CA ARG A 538 13.54 0.43 -21.33
C ARG A 538 13.06 1.08 -20.04
N LEU A 539 13.76 0.89 -18.92
CA LEU A 539 13.45 1.54 -17.65
C LEU A 539 13.59 3.07 -17.75
N ALA A 540 14.69 3.56 -18.31
CA ALA A 540 14.92 4.99 -18.56
C ALA A 540 13.83 5.60 -19.46
N ALA A 541 13.45 4.91 -20.54
CA ALA A 541 12.37 5.34 -21.41
C ALA A 541 10.99 5.31 -20.72
N LYS A 542 10.75 4.34 -19.83
CA LYS A 542 9.54 4.25 -19.00
C LYS A 542 9.45 5.38 -17.97
N ALA A 543 10.55 5.74 -17.32
CA ALA A 543 10.63 6.89 -16.41
C ALA A 543 10.24 8.20 -17.14
N LEU A 544 10.81 8.44 -18.33
CA LEU A 544 10.44 9.59 -19.18
C LEU A 544 8.97 9.56 -19.62
N ILE A 545 8.42 8.37 -19.91
CA ILE A 545 7.01 8.21 -20.27
C ILE A 545 6.08 8.53 -19.09
N LEU A 546 6.47 8.20 -17.85
CA LEU A 546 5.73 8.59 -16.64
C LEU A 546 5.82 10.11 -16.41
N GLU A 547 7.00 10.72 -16.47
CA GLU A 547 7.13 12.18 -16.35
C GLU A 547 6.25 12.91 -17.37
N LEU A 548 6.24 12.46 -18.63
CA LEU A 548 5.38 13.04 -19.67
C LEU A 548 3.87 12.83 -19.43
N GLN A 549 3.46 11.78 -18.72
CA GLN A 549 2.05 11.56 -18.37
C GLN A 549 1.58 12.48 -17.23
N HIS A 550 2.48 12.95 -16.37
CA HIS A 550 2.15 13.71 -15.15
C HIS A 550 2.62 15.17 -15.20
N ALA A 551 3.32 15.57 -16.27
CA ALA A 551 3.73 16.94 -16.56
C ALA A 551 2.54 17.85 -16.95
N LYS A 552 1.84 18.37 -15.93
CA LYS A 552 0.87 19.48 -15.98
C LYS A 552 0.01 19.58 -17.25
N LEU A 553 -0.84 18.56 -17.46
CA LEU A 553 -2.00 18.69 -18.33
C LEU A 553 -3.02 19.64 -17.65
N PRO A 554 -3.54 20.67 -18.34
CA PRO A 554 -4.51 21.59 -17.75
C PRO A 554 -5.84 20.89 -17.45
N SER A 555 -6.50 21.28 -16.36
CA SER A 555 -7.70 20.61 -15.84
C SER A 555 -8.91 20.70 -16.77
N SER A 556 -9.01 19.76 -17.71
CA SER A 556 -10.15 19.60 -18.61
C SER A 556 -11.37 19.03 -17.87
N ASN A 557 -12.43 19.85 -17.75
CA ASN A 557 -13.74 19.44 -17.22
C ASN A 557 -14.42 18.44 -18.16
N THR A 558 -13.98 17.18 -18.11
CA THR A 558 -14.43 16.13 -19.03
C THR A 558 -15.78 15.59 -18.59
N LYS A 559 -16.85 16.01 -19.29
CA LYS A 559 -18.21 15.52 -19.03
C LYS A 559 -18.26 13.98 -19.04
N ARG A 560 -18.85 13.43 -17.98
CA ARG A 560 -19.19 12.00 -17.79
C ARG A 560 -19.74 11.39 -19.07
N MET A 561 -19.02 10.43 -19.65
CA MET A 561 -19.59 9.47 -20.60
C MET A 561 -20.14 8.29 -19.80
N GLU A 562 -21.38 7.90 -20.08
CA GLU A 562 -21.99 6.73 -19.45
C GLU A 562 -21.42 5.46 -20.10
N ILE A 563 -20.95 4.52 -19.28
CA ILE A 563 -20.18 3.36 -19.74
C ILE A 563 -21.07 2.12 -19.79
N GLY A 564 -21.50 1.75 -20.99
CA GLY A 564 -22.14 0.47 -21.27
C GLY A 564 -21.20 -0.73 -21.04
N SER A 565 -21.74 -1.95 -21.06
CA SER A 565 -20.92 -3.16 -20.91
C SER A 565 -20.10 -3.42 -22.18
N THR A 566 -19.15 -4.37 -22.12
CA THR A 566 -18.31 -4.72 -23.28
C THR A 566 -19.13 -5.14 -24.50
N GLN A 567 -20.32 -5.73 -24.30
CA GLN A 567 -21.27 -6.05 -25.37
C GLN A 567 -21.93 -4.81 -26.01
N SER A 568 -22.14 -3.72 -25.28
CA SER A 568 -22.63 -2.46 -25.86
C SER A 568 -21.65 -1.89 -26.90
N ARG A 569 -20.33 -2.05 -26.66
CA ARG A 569 -19.26 -1.61 -27.58
C ARG A 569 -19.27 -2.34 -28.94
N PHE A 570 -19.96 -3.49 -29.07
CA PHE A 570 -20.04 -4.25 -30.32
C PHE A 570 -21.11 -3.74 -31.32
N GLN A 571 -22.08 -2.93 -30.89
CA GLN A 571 -23.17 -2.46 -31.78
C GLN A 571 -22.92 -1.08 -32.43
N GLU A 572 -22.01 -0.26 -31.90
CA GLU A 572 -21.73 1.08 -32.45
C GLU A 572 -20.83 1.08 -33.71
N LEU A 573 -20.34 -0.09 -34.14
CA LEU A 573 -19.44 -0.24 -35.30
C LEU A 573 -20.17 -0.46 -36.65
N GLN A 574 -21.48 -0.15 -36.74
CA GLN A 574 -22.30 -0.35 -37.94
C GLN A 574 -23.19 0.84 -38.35
N GLU A 575 -22.69 2.08 -38.30
CA GLU A 575 -23.27 3.20 -39.05
C GLU A 575 -22.26 3.89 -39.98
N PRO A 576 -22.65 4.28 -41.21
CA PRO A 576 -21.77 4.98 -42.16
C PRO A 576 -21.63 6.48 -41.82
N ALA A 577 -20.50 7.07 -42.19
CA ALA A 577 -20.07 8.38 -41.70
C ALA A 577 -20.99 9.56 -42.09
N ALA A 578 -21.58 10.23 -41.09
CA ALA A 578 -22.27 11.52 -41.25
C ALA A 578 -22.34 12.38 -39.97
N THR A 579 -21.22 12.91 -39.46
CA THR A 579 -21.07 14.31 -38.97
C THR A 579 -19.70 14.56 -38.33
N ASN A 580 -18.97 15.58 -38.79
CA ASN A 580 -17.72 15.98 -38.16
C ASN A 580 -17.98 16.66 -36.81
N LYS A 581 -17.52 16.03 -35.72
CA LYS A 581 -17.32 16.66 -34.39
C LYS A 581 -15.96 16.27 -33.82
N GLU A 582 -14.92 16.56 -34.59
CA GLU A 582 -13.56 16.62 -34.06
C GLU A 582 -13.54 17.68 -32.94
N LYS A 583 -13.36 17.23 -31.70
CA LYS A 583 -13.06 18.13 -30.58
C LYS A 583 -11.58 18.46 -30.66
N MET A 584 -11.23 19.74 -30.57
CA MET A 584 -9.83 20.15 -30.44
C MET A 584 -9.27 19.68 -29.10
N GLU A 585 -8.51 18.58 -29.12
CA GLU A 585 -7.44 18.34 -28.13
C GLU A 585 -6.47 19.53 -28.21
N THR A 586 -6.00 20.06 -27.08
CA THR A 586 -5.18 21.28 -27.13
C THR A 586 -3.77 20.96 -27.66
N SER A 587 -3.17 21.92 -28.36
CA SER A 587 -1.94 21.66 -29.17
C SER A 587 -0.75 21.14 -28.35
N SER A 588 -0.71 21.36 -27.04
CA SER A 588 0.29 20.81 -26.13
C SER A 588 0.03 19.32 -25.82
N GLU A 589 -1.21 18.95 -25.53
CA GLU A 589 -1.60 17.58 -25.15
C GLU A 589 -1.28 16.59 -26.27
N GLU A 590 -1.57 16.96 -27.52
CA GLU A 590 -1.24 16.13 -28.67
C GLU A 590 0.28 15.96 -28.85
N THR A 591 1.08 17.00 -28.62
CA THR A 591 2.55 16.87 -28.69
C THR A 591 3.12 15.95 -27.60
N VAL A 592 2.54 15.96 -26.39
CA VAL A 592 2.91 15.05 -25.29
C VAL A 592 2.53 13.60 -25.63
N LYS A 593 1.30 13.37 -26.10
CA LYS A 593 0.78 12.09 -26.58
C LYS A 593 1.63 11.50 -27.70
N GLN A 594 1.97 12.28 -28.72
CA GLN A 594 2.88 11.87 -29.80
C GLN A 594 4.31 11.59 -29.30
N ARG A 595 4.82 12.37 -28.32
CA ARG A 595 6.14 12.10 -27.71
C ARG A 595 6.16 10.79 -26.93
N ILE A 596 5.10 10.46 -26.20
CA ILE A 596 4.96 9.17 -25.48
C ILE A 596 4.89 8.01 -26.49
N ILE A 597 4.09 8.13 -27.55
CA ILE A 597 4.02 7.12 -28.62
C ILE A 597 5.41 6.91 -29.25
N ALA A 598 6.13 7.98 -29.56
CA ALA A 598 7.48 7.90 -30.14
C ALA A 598 8.50 7.20 -29.20
N LEU A 599 8.46 7.46 -27.89
CA LEU A 599 9.29 6.76 -26.91
C LEU A 599 8.90 5.27 -26.80
N SER A 600 7.59 4.98 -26.71
CA SER A 600 7.05 3.62 -26.71
C SER A 600 7.58 2.80 -27.89
N LEU A 601 7.46 3.33 -29.11
CA LEU A 601 7.87 2.64 -30.33
C LEU A 601 9.40 2.54 -30.45
N LYS A 602 10.17 3.56 -30.03
CA LYS A 602 11.65 3.53 -30.07
C LYS A 602 12.25 2.43 -29.19
N TYR A 603 11.70 2.24 -27.99
CA TYR A 603 12.21 1.27 -27.01
C TYR A 603 11.40 -0.04 -26.97
N ASN A 604 10.35 -0.14 -27.79
CA ASN A 604 9.36 -1.21 -27.84
C ASN A 604 8.74 -1.51 -26.47
N ILE A 605 8.23 -0.48 -25.79
CA ILE A 605 7.59 -0.58 -24.46
C ILE A 605 6.13 -0.11 -24.48
N LEU A 606 5.26 -0.79 -23.74
CA LEU A 606 3.84 -0.47 -23.63
C LEU A 606 3.60 0.85 -22.85
N SER A 607 2.61 1.63 -23.28
CA SER A 607 2.12 2.85 -22.61
C SER A 607 0.61 3.04 -22.87
N PRO A 608 -0.08 4.01 -22.23
CA PRO A 608 -1.53 4.20 -22.39
C PRO A 608 -2.01 4.46 -23.83
N TYR A 609 -1.10 4.87 -24.71
CA TYR A 609 -1.37 5.18 -26.12
C TYR A 609 -0.88 4.10 -27.10
N THR A 610 -0.32 3.00 -26.61
CA THR A 610 0.13 1.86 -27.43
C THR A 610 -0.47 0.53 -26.96
N ALA A 611 -0.44 -0.47 -27.83
CA ALA A 611 -0.82 -1.85 -27.53
C ALA A 611 -0.05 -2.83 -28.41
N PHE A 612 0.19 -4.04 -27.90
CA PHE A 612 0.77 -5.13 -28.68
C PHE A 612 -0.34 -5.91 -29.39
N VAL A 613 -0.26 -6.06 -30.72
CA VAL A 613 -1.19 -6.89 -31.49
C VAL A 613 -0.46 -7.98 -32.30
N GLY A 614 -0.92 -9.22 -32.18
CA GLY A 614 -0.44 -10.37 -32.94
C GLY A 614 -1.59 -11.03 -33.71
N ILE A 615 -1.41 -11.30 -35.01
CA ILE A 615 -2.46 -11.88 -35.87
C ILE A 615 -2.04 -13.26 -36.38
N GLU A 616 -2.80 -14.29 -36.02
CA GLU A 616 -2.67 -15.65 -36.53
C GLU A 616 -3.59 -15.83 -37.74
N LYS A 617 -3.04 -15.66 -38.94
CA LYS A 617 -3.78 -15.93 -40.18
C LYS A 617 -4.20 -17.39 -40.25
N ARG A 618 -5.48 -17.62 -40.53
CA ARG A 618 -6.10 -18.95 -40.67
C ARG A 618 -6.82 -19.06 -42.01
N THR A 619 -6.98 -20.29 -42.49
CA THR A 619 -7.71 -20.63 -43.72
C THR A 619 -8.96 -21.44 -43.38
N ASN A 620 -10.10 -21.10 -43.98
CA ASN A 620 -11.37 -21.84 -43.87
C ASN A 620 -11.92 -21.96 -42.43
N THR A 621 -11.67 -20.97 -41.57
CA THR A 621 -12.22 -20.87 -40.21
C THR A 621 -13.20 -19.71 -40.09
N SER A 622 -14.24 -19.88 -39.29
CA SER A 622 -15.18 -18.82 -38.90
C SER A 622 -15.20 -18.66 -37.39
N ASN A 623 -15.33 -17.41 -36.92
CA ASN A 623 -15.41 -17.07 -35.49
C ASN A 623 -16.86 -16.79 -35.03
N ILE A 624 -17.86 -17.30 -35.78
CA ILE A 624 -19.28 -16.95 -35.59
C ILE A 624 -19.82 -17.50 -34.26
N ASP A 625 -19.44 -18.73 -33.91
CA ASP A 625 -19.85 -19.41 -32.67
C ASP A 625 -18.87 -19.16 -31.50
N MET A 626 -18.12 -18.05 -31.53
CA MET A 626 -17.11 -17.72 -30.53
C MET A 626 -17.74 -17.20 -29.22
N VAL A 627 -17.38 -17.80 -28.09
CA VAL A 627 -17.91 -17.42 -26.77
C VAL A 627 -16.87 -16.68 -25.94
N LEU A 628 -17.24 -15.55 -25.34
CA LEU A 628 -16.37 -14.80 -24.42
C LEU A 628 -16.22 -15.55 -23.09
N ARG A 629 -14.98 -15.75 -22.64
CA ARG A 629 -14.64 -16.39 -21.36
C ARG A 629 -13.67 -15.53 -20.56
N GLU A 630 -13.93 -15.40 -19.26
CA GLU A 630 -13.05 -14.71 -18.33
C GLU A 630 -12.11 -15.73 -17.66
N VAL A 631 -10.81 -15.42 -17.59
CA VAL A 631 -9.86 -16.15 -16.73
C VAL A 631 -10.07 -15.68 -15.29
N PRO A 632 -10.35 -16.58 -14.32
CA PRO A 632 -10.62 -16.19 -12.94
C PRO A 632 -9.44 -15.48 -12.26
N ILE A 633 -9.77 -14.49 -11.42
CA ILE A 633 -8.78 -13.71 -10.66
C ILE A 633 -8.50 -14.40 -9.32
N GLN A 634 -7.23 -14.45 -8.92
CA GLN A 634 -6.82 -14.98 -7.61
C GLN A 634 -6.64 -13.85 -6.59
N ILE A 635 -7.14 -14.09 -5.38
CA ILE A 635 -6.94 -13.24 -4.19
C ILE A 635 -5.85 -13.91 -3.32
N SER A 636 -4.98 -13.12 -2.69
CA SER A 636 -3.97 -13.65 -1.76
C SER A 636 -4.60 -14.40 -0.59
N ALA A 637 -3.91 -15.43 -0.10
CA ALA A 637 -4.22 -16.07 1.18
C ALA A 637 -4.28 -15.04 2.34
N ASP A 638 -3.53 -13.93 2.26
CA ASP A 638 -3.54 -12.86 3.26
C ASP A 638 -4.82 -11.98 3.19
N ASP A 639 -5.49 -11.96 2.04
CA ASP A 639 -6.70 -11.18 1.76
C ASP A 639 -8.01 -12.00 2.00
N GLN A 640 -7.92 -13.21 2.60
CA GLN A 640 -9.07 -14.12 2.87
C GLN A 640 -10.29 -13.46 3.53
N HIS A 641 -10.07 -12.45 4.38
CA HIS A 641 -11.12 -11.70 5.07
C HIS A 641 -12.09 -10.98 4.11
N LEU A 642 -11.69 -10.72 2.86
CA LEU A 642 -12.53 -10.10 1.82
C LEU A 642 -13.70 -10.96 1.35
N GLN A 643 -13.66 -12.30 1.50
CA GLN A 643 -14.75 -13.16 1.04
C GLN A 643 -15.87 -13.37 2.06
N MET A 644 -15.60 -13.19 3.36
CA MET A 644 -16.62 -13.36 4.41
C MET A 644 -17.70 -12.27 4.34
N SER A 645 -17.34 -11.05 3.93
CA SER A 645 -18.30 -9.96 3.67
C SER A 645 -19.17 -10.26 2.44
N MET A 646 -18.61 -10.81 1.36
CA MET A 646 -19.35 -11.11 0.12
C MET A 646 -20.49 -12.12 0.32
N GLN A 647 -20.39 -13.06 1.27
CA GLN A 647 -21.47 -14.00 1.55
C GLN A 647 -22.61 -13.40 2.41
N GLY A 648 -22.34 -12.32 3.17
CA GLY A 648 -23.34 -11.66 4.02
C GLY A 648 -24.36 -10.81 3.26
N SER A 649 -24.03 -10.34 2.04
CA SER A 649 -24.85 -9.39 1.29
C SER A 649 -26.03 -10.01 0.52
N PHE A 650 -26.08 -11.33 0.34
CA PHE A 650 -27.06 -12.00 -0.51
C PHE A 650 -28.28 -12.57 0.25
N SER A 651 -28.82 -11.83 1.23
CA SER A 651 -30.02 -12.26 1.98
C SER A 651 -31.05 -11.16 2.28
N THR A 652 -31.36 -10.30 1.30
CA THR A 652 -32.56 -9.43 1.33
C THR A 652 -33.56 -9.87 0.27
N GLY A 653 -34.72 -10.37 0.70
CA GLY A 653 -35.69 -11.04 -0.16
C GLY A 653 -36.40 -10.13 -1.17
N GLY A 654 -36.72 -10.68 -2.35
CA GLY A 654 -37.44 -9.98 -3.40
C GLY A 654 -38.85 -9.57 -2.99
N ARG A 655 -39.26 -8.35 -3.39
CA ARG A 655 -40.66 -7.89 -3.37
C ARG A 655 -41.07 -7.47 -4.78
N GLY A 656 -42.20 -8.00 -5.23
CA GLY A 656 -42.77 -7.66 -6.53
C GLY A 656 -43.47 -6.30 -6.56
N ARG A 657 -43.88 -5.88 -7.77
CA ARG A 657 -44.69 -4.68 -8.00
C ARG A 657 -46.03 -4.77 -7.26
N GLY A 658 -46.42 -3.69 -6.58
CA GLY A 658 -47.76 -3.47 -6.01
C GLY A 658 -47.78 -2.08 -5.37
N GLY A 659 -48.75 -1.24 -5.74
CA GLY A 659 -48.76 0.18 -5.36
C GLY A 659 -49.94 0.60 -4.50
N LEU A 660 -49.85 1.83 -3.98
CA LEU A 660 -50.93 2.68 -3.42
C LEU A 660 -51.77 2.09 -2.26
N GLY A 661 -51.60 2.67 -1.06
CA GLY A 661 -52.50 2.49 0.07
C GLY A 661 -52.14 3.40 1.25
N LEU A 662 -53.08 4.22 1.71
CA LEU A 662 -52.98 5.04 2.93
C LEU A 662 -53.57 4.28 4.12
N GLY A 663 -53.06 4.47 5.35
CA GLY A 663 -53.80 4.03 6.56
C GLY A 663 -53.00 3.79 7.85
N VAL A 664 -53.10 4.76 8.76
CA VAL A 664 -53.28 4.62 10.23
C VAL A 664 -52.72 3.38 10.97
N GLY A 665 -51.74 3.64 11.85
CA GLY A 665 -51.76 3.29 13.29
C GLY A 665 -51.92 1.83 13.76
N GLY A 666 -50.88 1.29 14.42
CA GLY A 666 -50.98 0.07 15.24
C GLY A 666 -49.71 -0.22 16.05
N ALA A 667 -49.82 -0.32 17.38
CA ALA A 667 -48.68 -0.61 18.26
C ALA A 667 -48.56 -2.12 18.57
N LEU A 668 -47.34 -2.67 18.65
CA LEU A 668 -47.11 -4.03 19.16
C LEU A 668 -45.71 -4.28 19.77
N ARG A 669 -45.72 -4.34 21.11
CA ARG A 669 -44.89 -5.14 22.04
C ARG A 669 -43.49 -5.62 21.62
N HIS A 670 -42.49 -5.27 22.45
CA HIS A 670 -41.24 -6.05 22.60
C HIS A 670 -41.49 -7.55 22.87
N ARG A 671 -40.56 -8.39 22.39
CA ARG A 671 -40.34 -9.74 22.91
C ARG A 671 -38.85 -10.00 23.06
N LYS A 672 -38.36 -10.19 24.28
CA LYS A 672 -36.99 -10.70 24.51
C LYS A 672 -36.90 -12.12 23.96
N VAL A 673 -35.80 -12.42 23.28
CA VAL A 673 -35.33 -13.79 23.05
C VAL A 673 -33.98 -13.92 23.76
N ILE A 674 -33.84 -14.93 24.60
CA ILE A 674 -32.59 -15.29 25.28
C ILE A 674 -32.04 -16.50 24.53
N ALA A 675 -30.81 -16.39 24.01
CA ALA A 675 -30.12 -17.48 23.33
C ALA A 675 -28.98 -18.00 24.21
N SER A 676 -29.22 -19.13 24.89
CA SER A 676 -28.21 -19.85 25.66
C SER A 676 -27.39 -20.77 24.75
N TYR A 677 -26.09 -20.53 24.64
CA TYR A 677 -25.18 -21.44 23.92
C TYR A 677 -24.62 -22.52 24.85
N SER A 678 -24.92 -23.78 24.56
CA SER A 678 -24.34 -24.94 25.23
C SER A 678 -23.25 -25.56 24.35
N TYR A 679 -22.00 -25.55 24.81
CA TYR A 679 -20.91 -26.26 24.13
C TYR A 679 -21.08 -27.78 24.29
N ASN A 680 -20.88 -28.53 23.21
CA ASN A 680 -20.93 -29.99 23.23
C ASN A 680 -19.87 -30.58 22.28
N THR A 681 -18.61 -30.57 22.73
CA THR A 681 -17.44 -30.99 21.96
C THR A 681 -17.28 -32.52 21.97
N ARG A 682 -17.51 -33.18 20.83
CA ARG A 682 -17.30 -34.63 20.69
C ARG A 682 -16.06 -34.92 19.83
N ALA A 683 -14.94 -35.21 20.48
CA ALA A 683 -13.71 -35.58 19.79
C ALA A 683 -13.73 -37.03 19.28
N MET A 684 -13.02 -37.28 18.17
CA MET A 684 -12.60 -38.60 17.69
C MET A 684 -11.08 -38.57 17.50
N ARG A 685 -10.39 -39.68 17.81
CA ARG A 685 -8.92 -39.81 17.76
C ARG A 685 -8.49 -40.78 16.66
N SER A 686 -7.31 -40.54 16.09
CA SER A 686 -6.43 -41.60 15.61
C SER A 686 -4.96 -41.17 15.68
N ASN A 687 -4.16 -41.95 16.43
CA ASN A 687 -2.69 -41.97 16.46
C ASN A 687 -2.27 -43.43 16.17
N PRO A 688 -1.10 -43.69 15.56
CA PRO A 688 0.13 -43.96 16.33
C PRO A 688 1.40 -43.40 15.61
N THR A 689 2.67 -43.56 16.03
CA THR A 689 3.32 -44.31 17.12
C THR A 689 4.64 -43.61 17.53
N SER A 690 5.27 -44.08 18.63
CA SER A 690 6.73 -44.00 18.94
C SER A 690 7.36 -42.64 19.32
N SER A 691 8.41 -42.55 20.15
CA SER A 691 8.81 -43.32 21.37
C SER A 691 10.05 -42.63 22.03
N LEU A 692 10.37 -43.01 23.30
CA LEU A 692 11.43 -42.50 24.19
C LEU A 692 11.00 -41.20 24.95
N ALA A 693 10.85 -41.15 26.28
CA ALA A 693 11.77 -41.46 27.42
C ALA A 693 12.74 -40.28 27.72
N SER A 694 12.94 -39.80 28.96
CA SER A 694 12.53 -40.31 30.29
C SER A 694 12.64 -39.26 31.42
N ASN A 695 11.86 -39.42 32.51
CA ASN A 695 12.14 -38.99 33.91
C ASN A 695 12.21 -37.46 34.21
N THR A 696 11.89 -36.93 35.41
CA THR A 696 11.47 -37.54 36.71
C THR A 696 10.61 -36.59 37.56
N ASN A 697 9.74 -37.16 38.41
CA ASN A 697 9.21 -36.68 39.70
C ASN A 697 9.14 -35.17 40.05
N LEU A 698 7.94 -34.72 40.46
CA LEU A 698 7.66 -34.57 41.91
C LEU A 698 6.15 -34.56 42.25
N GLN A 699 5.90 -34.90 43.52
CA GLN A 699 4.61 -35.02 44.24
C GLN A 699 4.38 -33.72 45.05
N LEU A 700 3.27 -33.44 45.76
CA LEU A 700 1.89 -33.95 45.89
C LEU A 700 1.12 -32.86 46.68
N GLN A 701 -0.20 -32.71 46.47
CA GLN A 701 -1.23 -32.80 47.52
C GLN A 701 -2.61 -32.34 47.01
N LYS A 702 -3.66 -32.97 47.54
CA LYS A 702 -5.01 -32.42 47.58
C LYS A 702 -5.19 -31.69 48.93
N ASP A 703 -6.31 -31.02 49.13
CA ASP A 703 -7.38 -31.61 49.95
C ASP A 703 -8.75 -30.98 49.63
N GLU A 704 -9.81 -31.72 49.96
CA GLU A 704 -11.21 -31.37 49.77
C GLU A 704 -11.83 -31.17 51.16
N GLU A 705 -12.67 -30.14 51.38
CA GLU A 705 -13.85 -30.29 52.25
C GLU A 705 -14.90 -29.19 52.04
N SER A 706 -16.03 -29.25 52.75
CA SER A 706 -17.31 -28.73 52.26
C SER A 706 -18.36 -28.45 53.37
N PHE A 707 -19.60 -28.18 52.94
CA PHE A 707 -20.87 -28.09 53.71
C PHE A 707 -21.35 -26.75 54.33
N ASP A 708 -22.38 -26.21 53.66
CA ASP A 708 -23.72 -25.84 54.17
C ASP A 708 -24.07 -24.51 54.90
N ARG A 709 -25.19 -23.94 54.41
CA ARG A 709 -26.27 -23.15 55.07
C ARG A 709 -25.93 -22.00 56.05
N PHE A 710 -26.50 -20.81 55.77
CA PHE A 710 -27.82 -20.43 56.33
C PHE A 710 -28.46 -19.21 55.61
N MET A 711 -29.77 -19.02 55.82
CA MET A 711 -30.69 -17.96 55.34
C MET A 711 -31.81 -17.85 56.40
N PRO A 712 -32.55 -16.72 56.61
CA PRO A 712 -33.51 -16.19 55.61
C PRO A 712 -33.95 -14.68 55.73
N SER A 713 -34.95 -14.31 54.88
CA SER A 713 -36.05 -13.31 55.10
C SER A 713 -35.73 -11.81 55.30
N SER A 714 -36.19 -10.87 54.44
CA SER A 714 -37.54 -10.22 54.30
C SER A 714 -37.76 -9.04 55.29
N THR A 715 -38.63 -8.03 55.11
CA THR A 715 -39.69 -7.68 54.10
C THR A 715 -39.29 -6.39 53.32
N ALA A 716 -40.06 -5.36 52.87
CA ALA A 716 -41.47 -4.89 52.90
C ALA A 716 -41.82 -4.06 51.61
N TYR A 717 -42.93 -3.28 51.56
CA TYR A 717 -43.44 -2.66 50.31
C TYR A 717 -44.34 -1.40 50.49
N LYS A 718 -44.21 -0.37 49.62
CA LYS A 718 -45.26 0.61 49.16
C LYS A 718 -45.88 1.63 50.18
N PRO A 719 -46.81 2.57 49.82
CA PRO A 719 -47.02 3.39 48.57
C PRO A 719 -47.58 4.86 48.73
N THR A 720 -47.63 5.66 47.63
CA THR A 720 -48.64 6.75 47.25
C THR A 720 -48.80 8.02 48.13
N SER A 721 -49.33 9.19 47.69
CA SER A 721 -49.78 9.83 46.40
C SER A 721 -49.49 11.37 46.48
N SER A 722 -50.08 12.42 45.84
CA SER A 722 -51.16 12.73 44.84
C SER A 722 -50.97 14.22 44.40
N MET A 723 -51.10 14.63 43.12
CA MET A 723 -52.26 15.21 42.36
C MET A 723 -52.72 16.65 42.69
N ALA A 724 -53.39 17.31 41.71
CA ALA A 724 -53.65 18.76 41.48
C ALA A 724 -52.43 19.53 40.87
N GLU A 725 -52.52 20.38 39.83
CA GLU A 725 -53.50 21.42 39.38
C GLU A 725 -53.34 22.75 40.17
N ASP A 726 -53.24 23.95 39.59
CA ASP A 726 -53.23 24.36 38.16
C ASP A 726 -52.62 25.79 37.95
N GLU A 727 -52.69 26.32 36.72
CA GLU A 727 -52.63 27.76 36.30
C GLU A 727 -51.29 28.54 36.16
N ASP A 728 -51.40 29.70 35.49
CA ASP A 728 -50.35 30.52 34.84
C ASP A 728 -49.59 31.51 35.76
N ASP A 729 -48.35 31.88 35.39
CA ASP A 729 -48.07 33.20 34.78
C ASP A 729 -46.65 33.31 34.19
N THR A 730 -46.43 34.25 33.26
CA THR A 730 -45.13 34.47 32.59
C THR A 730 -44.51 35.81 32.94
N PHE A 731 -43.25 35.85 33.45
CA PHE A 731 -42.42 37.05 33.32
C PHE A 731 -40.89 36.85 33.49
N SER A 732 -40.12 37.60 32.70
CA SER A 732 -38.66 37.90 32.81
C SER A 732 -37.63 36.75 32.85
N ASP A 733 -36.75 36.73 31.85
CA ASP A 733 -35.54 35.90 31.77
C ASP A 733 -34.36 36.50 32.57
N SER A 734 -33.73 35.71 33.45
CA SER A 734 -32.36 35.92 33.95
C SER A 734 -31.83 34.72 34.77
N MET A 735 -31.29 33.70 34.10
CA MET A 735 -30.65 32.56 34.80
C MET A 735 -29.13 32.74 35.03
N PRO A 736 -28.60 32.47 36.25
CA PRO A 736 -27.17 32.59 36.55
C PRO A 736 -26.34 31.35 36.15
N GLU A 737 -25.03 31.55 35.95
CA GLU A 737 -24.08 30.50 35.54
C GLU A 737 -24.00 29.31 36.50
N ARG A 738 -24.43 28.13 36.05
CA ARG A 738 -24.16 26.86 36.76
C ARG A 738 -22.77 26.33 36.43
N LYS A 739 -21.78 26.68 37.26
CA LYS A 739 -20.43 26.09 37.26
C LYS A 739 -20.48 24.55 37.38
N ARG A 740 -20.40 23.84 36.26
CA ARG A 740 -20.27 22.37 36.22
C ARG A 740 -18.93 21.96 36.83
N LYS A 741 -18.95 21.32 38.01
CA LYS A 741 -17.78 20.64 38.57
C LYS A 741 -17.33 19.52 37.60
N LYS A 742 -16.15 19.66 36.99
CA LYS A 742 -15.45 18.53 36.35
C LYS A 742 -15.09 17.54 37.46
N SER A 743 -15.68 16.34 37.45
CA SER A 743 -15.20 15.23 38.26
C SER A 743 -13.98 14.61 37.58
N SER A 744 -12.79 14.89 38.10
CA SER A 744 -11.56 14.23 37.67
C SER A 744 -11.62 12.74 38.05
N LYS A 745 -11.87 11.87 37.06
CA LYS A 745 -11.50 10.46 37.20
C LYS A 745 -9.99 10.41 37.44
N LYS A 746 -9.54 9.80 38.54
CA LYS A 746 -8.15 9.37 38.63
C LYS A 746 -7.93 8.30 37.56
N GLU A 747 -6.94 8.51 36.70
CA GLU A 747 -6.47 7.46 35.82
C GLU A 747 -5.84 6.35 36.67
N THR A 748 -6.22 5.10 36.41
CA THR A 748 -5.59 3.93 37.03
C THR A 748 -4.38 3.53 36.20
N TRP A 749 -3.25 3.27 36.85
CA TRP A 749 -2.03 2.84 36.15
C TRP A 749 -2.28 1.59 35.27
N PRO A 750 -1.78 1.54 34.02
CA PRO A 750 -2.10 0.44 33.11
C PRO A 750 -1.44 -0.89 33.51
N SER A 751 -2.14 -2.00 33.27
CA SER A 751 -1.73 -3.34 33.72
C SER A 751 -0.93 -4.15 32.70
N ASN A 752 -0.82 -3.70 31.44
CA ASN A 752 -0.04 -4.37 30.40
C ASN A 752 0.97 -3.42 29.76
N ASP A 753 2.06 -3.97 29.25
CA ASP A 753 3.21 -3.21 28.78
C ASP A 753 2.90 -2.26 27.61
N GLN A 754 1.98 -2.63 26.71
CA GLN A 754 1.59 -1.78 25.58
C GLN A 754 0.82 -0.53 26.04
N ASP A 755 -0.12 -0.69 26.97
CA ASP A 755 -0.86 0.44 27.54
C ASP A 755 0.00 1.30 28.49
N ILE A 756 1.02 0.72 29.15
CA ILE A 756 2.03 1.50 29.87
C ILE A 756 2.81 2.37 28.88
N VAL A 757 3.30 1.81 27.77
CA VAL A 757 4.01 2.59 26.74
C VAL A 757 3.12 3.70 26.15
N ARG A 758 1.85 3.41 25.84
CA ARG A 758 0.88 4.44 25.41
C ARG A 758 0.68 5.54 26.46
N HIS A 759 0.58 5.17 27.74
CA HIS A 759 0.44 6.14 28.82
C HIS A 759 1.66 7.06 28.88
N LEU A 760 2.88 6.51 28.80
CA LEU A 760 4.11 7.30 28.72
C LEU A 760 4.12 8.24 27.51
N ILE A 761 3.75 7.75 26.32
CA ILE A 761 3.63 8.54 25.08
C ILE A 761 2.66 9.72 25.26
N ASN A 762 1.47 9.47 25.82
CA ASN A 762 0.46 10.50 26.04
C ASN A 762 0.89 11.54 27.08
N LYS A 763 1.74 11.18 28.05
CA LYS A 763 2.32 12.09 29.06
C LYS A 763 3.55 12.87 28.56
N GLN A 764 3.99 12.69 27.30
CA GLN A 764 5.08 13.47 26.73
C GLN A 764 4.62 14.90 26.38
N LYS A 765 5.42 15.91 26.73
CA LYS A 765 5.25 17.31 26.31
C LYS A 765 5.67 17.50 24.85
N PHE A 766 5.27 18.63 24.27
CA PHE A 766 5.64 19.00 22.90
C PHE A 766 7.17 18.99 22.67
N ASP A 767 7.97 19.38 23.67
CA ASP A 767 9.44 19.43 23.60
C ASP A 767 10.12 18.06 23.70
N GLY A 768 9.35 16.97 23.82
CA GLY A 768 9.88 15.62 23.95
C GLY A 768 10.19 15.18 25.38
N LEU A 769 10.04 16.05 26.38
CA LEU A 769 10.28 15.72 27.77
C LEU A 769 9.02 15.26 28.49
N TRP A 770 9.19 14.66 29.66
CA TRP A 770 8.09 14.14 30.48
C TRP A 770 7.94 14.86 31.81
N SER A 771 6.74 14.77 32.39
CA SER A 771 6.50 15.18 33.79
C SER A 771 5.49 14.22 34.41
N LEU A 772 6.00 13.07 34.84
CA LEU A 772 5.29 12.10 35.67
C LEU A 772 5.38 12.50 37.14
N ASP A 773 4.43 12.05 37.97
CA ASP A 773 4.55 12.18 39.43
C ASP A 773 5.41 11.04 40.03
N SER A 774 5.74 11.15 41.33
CA SER A 774 6.58 10.13 41.98
C SER A 774 5.86 8.80 42.25
N GLN A 775 4.54 8.72 42.08
CA GLN A 775 3.81 7.45 42.11
C GLN A 775 3.89 6.76 40.74
N ASP A 776 3.77 7.50 39.64
CA ASP A 776 3.98 6.99 38.28
C ASP A 776 5.41 6.45 38.09
N VAL A 777 6.44 7.21 38.52
CA VAL A 777 7.84 6.73 38.52
C VAL A 777 8.00 5.44 39.33
N LYS A 778 7.28 5.32 40.45
CA LYS A 778 7.29 4.12 41.31
C LYS A 778 6.54 2.94 40.70
N ASN A 779 5.44 3.18 39.99
CA ASN A 779 4.73 2.14 39.24
C ASN A 779 5.57 1.62 38.06
N LEU A 780 6.40 2.49 37.47
CA LEU A 780 7.25 2.18 36.33
C LEU A 780 8.53 1.40 36.71
N THR A 781 9.18 1.78 37.82
CA THR A 781 10.54 1.32 38.21
C THR A 781 10.62 0.58 39.55
N GLY A 782 9.55 0.58 40.35
CA GLY A 782 9.57 0.15 41.76
C GLY A 782 10.16 1.17 42.74
N LYS A 783 10.92 2.16 42.27
CA LYS A 783 11.60 3.20 43.09
C LYS A 783 10.93 4.57 42.97
N THR A 784 11.06 5.40 44.00
CA THR A 784 10.55 6.77 44.00
C THR A 784 11.50 7.71 43.27
N LEU A 785 11.02 8.86 42.82
CA LEU A 785 11.88 9.87 42.18
C LEU A 785 12.98 10.37 43.14
N ALA A 786 12.71 10.40 44.45
CA ALA A 786 13.70 10.78 45.47
C ALA A 786 14.87 9.79 45.56
N ASP A 787 14.63 8.49 45.34
CA ASP A 787 15.68 7.47 45.31
C ASP A 787 16.67 7.77 44.17
N PHE A 788 16.17 8.03 42.96
CA PHE A 788 16.99 8.40 41.80
C PHE A 788 17.69 9.77 42.00
N GLN A 789 16.99 10.77 42.55
CA GLN A 789 17.55 12.10 42.79
C GLN A 789 18.73 12.06 43.78
N SER A 790 18.69 11.15 44.76
CA SER A 790 19.77 10.96 45.74
C SER A 790 21.07 10.44 45.13
N GLN A 791 20.99 9.75 43.98
CA GLN A 791 22.15 9.13 43.29
C GLN A 791 22.61 9.94 42.06
N ASN A 792 21.78 10.87 41.57
CA ASN A 792 22.05 11.72 40.41
C ASN A 792 22.00 13.21 40.79
N GLY A 793 22.69 13.58 41.88
CA GLY A 793 22.63 14.93 42.46
C GLY A 793 23.01 16.05 41.47
N GLN A 794 22.35 17.21 41.61
CA GLN A 794 22.38 18.38 40.70
C GLN A 794 21.75 18.21 39.31
N VAL A 795 21.22 17.03 38.94
CA VAL A 795 20.37 16.91 37.73
C VAL A 795 18.97 17.49 38.01
N ASP A 796 18.43 18.24 37.05
CA ASP A 796 17.05 18.77 37.12
C ASP A 796 15.98 17.65 37.15
N HIS A 797 14.86 17.90 37.83
CA HIS A 797 13.79 16.90 37.97
C HIS A 797 13.14 16.50 36.63
N GLN A 798 12.93 17.44 35.70
CA GLN A 798 12.33 17.12 34.39
C GLN A 798 13.33 16.37 33.50
N VAL A 799 14.61 16.73 33.57
CA VAL A 799 15.72 15.98 32.93
C VAL A 799 15.80 14.55 33.49
N LEU A 800 15.81 14.37 34.81
CA LEU A 800 15.93 13.06 35.46
C LEU A 800 14.72 12.16 35.17
N VAL A 801 13.49 12.67 35.29
CA VAL A 801 12.27 11.90 34.95
C VAL A 801 12.29 11.46 33.49
N SER A 802 12.72 12.33 32.57
CA SER A 802 12.82 12.00 31.15
C SER A 802 13.90 10.95 30.86
N ALA A 803 15.06 11.04 31.51
CA ALA A 803 16.13 10.06 31.40
C ALA A 803 15.75 8.68 31.99
N ILE A 804 14.99 8.64 33.10
CA ILE A 804 14.40 7.40 33.64
C ILE A 804 13.46 6.76 32.62
N ILE A 805 12.56 7.53 32.00
CA ILE A 805 11.59 6.98 31.03
C ILE A 805 12.30 6.44 29.79
N ILE A 806 13.31 7.14 29.26
CA ILE A 806 14.16 6.65 28.16
C ILE A 806 14.84 5.33 28.55
N ALA A 807 15.48 5.28 29.71
CA ALA A 807 16.18 4.08 30.18
C ALA A 807 15.22 2.88 30.32
N VAL A 808 14.00 3.07 30.83
CA VAL A 808 12.99 2.00 30.97
C VAL A 808 12.42 1.59 29.61
N LEU A 809 12.16 2.53 28.69
CA LEU A 809 11.72 2.22 27.33
C LEU A 809 12.75 1.36 26.58
N GLU A 810 14.02 1.75 26.63
CA GLU A 810 15.12 1.05 25.95
C GLU A 810 15.43 -0.34 26.53
N THR A 811 15.19 -0.55 27.83
CA THR A 811 15.46 -1.82 28.52
C THR A 811 14.22 -2.73 28.53
N ARG A 812 13.23 -2.40 29.36
CA ARG A 812 12.01 -3.19 29.59
C ARG A 812 11.12 -3.27 28.35
N PHE A 813 10.99 -2.18 27.59
CA PHE A 813 10.07 -2.09 26.46
C PHE A 813 10.75 -2.18 25.09
N SER A 814 11.97 -2.73 25.03
CA SER A 814 12.75 -2.98 23.81
C SER A 814 11.97 -3.69 22.69
N ALA A 815 11.16 -4.70 23.02
CA ALA A 815 10.30 -5.41 22.07
C ALA A 815 9.17 -4.54 21.47
N LEU A 816 8.92 -3.35 22.03
CA LEU A 816 7.92 -2.37 21.56
C LEU A 816 8.58 -1.13 20.92
N ALA A 817 9.86 -1.19 20.53
CA ALA A 817 10.62 -0.05 20.00
C ALA A 817 9.94 0.65 18.81
N THR A 818 9.19 -0.06 17.97
CA THR A 818 8.40 0.54 16.87
C THR A 818 7.37 1.57 17.35
N MET A 819 6.88 1.46 18.59
CA MET A 819 5.93 2.39 19.19
C MET A 819 6.60 3.68 19.68
N TRP A 820 7.83 3.60 20.21
CA TRP A 820 8.43 4.70 20.98
C TRP A 820 9.75 5.25 20.41
N HIS A 821 10.35 4.65 19.38
CA HIS A 821 11.70 5.03 18.91
C HIS A 821 11.82 6.52 18.56
N GLY A 822 10.94 7.06 17.69
CA GLY A 822 10.99 8.49 17.33
C GLY A 822 10.75 9.43 18.51
N ILE A 823 9.88 9.02 19.44
CA ILE A 823 9.54 9.72 20.68
C ILE A 823 10.75 9.79 21.62
N VAL A 824 11.53 8.71 21.74
CA VAL A 824 12.79 8.67 22.49
C VAL A 824 13.91 9.42 21.77
N GLN A 825 14.03 9.34 20.44
CA GLN A 825 15.06 10.11 19.71
C GLN A 825 14.85 11.62 19.88
N LYS A 826 13.60 12.09 19.78
CA LYS A 826 13.20 13.47 20.10
C LYS A 826 13.61 13.87 21.51
N ALA A 827 13.32 13.01 22.50
CA ALA A 827 13.70 13.25 23.89
C ALA A 827 15.22 13.25 24.11
N ARG A 828 15.97 12.30 23.53
CA ARG A 828 17.44 12.22 23.62
C ARG A 828 18.09 13.46 23.02
N LYS A 829 17.64 13.94 21.86
CA LYS A 829 18.10 15.22 21.28
C LYS A 829 17.85 16.37 22.25
N ARG A 830 16.63 16.51 22.76
CA ARG A 830 16.28 17.58 23.72
C ARG A 830 17.09 17.53 25.01
N LEU A 831 17.40 16.34 25.53
CA LEU A 831 18.23 16.18 26.72
C LEU A 831 19.71 16.50 26.44
N ALA A 832 20.24 16.16 25.26
CA ALA A 832 21.58 16.58 24.85
C ALA A 832 21.67 18.12 24.73
N ASP A 833 20.66 18.77 24.13
CA ASP A 833 20.59 20.24 24.05
C ASP A 833 20.61 20.91 25.44
N LEU A 834 20.06 20.25 26.47
CA LEU A 834 19.99 20.76 27.85
C LEU A 834 21.19 20.40 28.73
N LEU A 835 21.85 19.27 28.47
CA LEU A 835 23.05 18.81 29.20
C LEU A 835 24.37 19.32 28.58
N GLY A 836 24.29 20.03 27.46
CA GLY A 836 25.43 20.47 26.66
C GLY A 836 25.85 19.42 25.62
N THR A 837 26.54 19.87 24.58
CA THR A 837 26.79 19.12 23.34
C THR A 837 27.70 17.87 23.45
N ASP A 838 28.17 17.51 24.65
CA ASP A 838 28.87 16.26 24.90
C ASP A 838 27.85 15.11 25.12
N SER A 839 27.57 14.33 24.07
CA SER A 839 26.66 13.16 24.14
C SER A 839 27.02 12.18 25.26
N LYS A 840 28.31 12.09 25.61
CA LYS A 840 28.85 11.34 26.73
C LYS A 840 28.15 11.64 28.06
N ASN A 841 27.73 12.88 28.30
CA ASN A 841 27.04 13.25 29.54
C ASN A 841 25.65 12.61 29.63
N LEU A 842 24.90 12.59 28.52
CA LEU A 842 23.59 11.93 28.44
C LEU A 842 23.74 10.42 28.52
N ASP A 843 24.68 9.83 27.78
CA ASP A 843 24.89 8.37 27.79
C ASP A 843 25.37 7.88 29.16
N GLN A 844 26.23 8.64 29.86
CA GLN A 844 26.64 8.35 31.22
C GLN A 844 25.48 8.48 32.23
N LEU A 845 24.60 9.48 32.08
CA LEU A 845 23.40 9.63 32.92
C LEU A 845 22.44 8.45 32.71
N LEU A 846 22.13 8.09 31.47
CA LEU A 846 21.27 6.94 31.15
C LEU A 846 21.86 5.63 31.70
N GLU A 847 23.17 5.44 31.58
CA GLU A 847 23.86 4.25 32.07
C GLU A 847 23.97 4.19 33.60
N ASN A 848 24.07 5.34 34.28
CA ASN A 848 23.95 5.43 35.74
C ASN A 848 22.53 5.14 36.23
N ILE A 849 21.50 5.50 35.45
CA ILE A 849 20.09 5.24 35.76
C ILE A 849 19.74 3.76 35.54
N ARG A 850 20.20 3.14 34.44
CA ARG A 850 20.00 1.69 34.16
C ARG A 850 20.57 0.80 35.27
N LYS A 851 21.63 1.23 35.96
CA LYS A 851 22.22 0.49 37.10
C LYS A 851 21.37 0.56 38.39
N GLN A 852 20.24 1.26 38.38
CA GLN A 852 19.40 1.49 39.56
C GLN A 852 18.12 0.65 39.58
N PHE A 853 17.78 -0.14 38.56
CA PHE A 853 16.60 -1.01 38.55
C PHE A 853 16.82 -2.31 37.78
#